data_AF-A0A920TNL9-F1
#
_entry.id   AF-A0A920TNL9-F1
#
_cell.length_a   1.000
_cell.length_b   1.000
_cell.length_c   1.000
_cell.angle_alpha   90.00
_cell.angle_beta   90.00
_cell.angle_gamma   90.00
#
_symmetry.space_group_name_H-M   'P 1'
#
loop_
_entity.id
_entity.type
_entity.pdbx_description
1 polymer ?
#
loop_
_entity_poly.entity_id
_entity_poly.type
_entity_poly.pdbx_seq_one_letter_code
_entity_poly.pdbx_strand_id
1 'polypeptide(L)'
;MKLSLRLIFFSILTILLVICIAYVSILDSRVINKLEGVLWTVPAKVYARPLELAEGGNINIGQLKKELEILSYEQTKKLPDNPGEFSLNQNSASIFIRGFKSQEPGFYKLQFEKGRIESIKRQDGISIDLIQLEPLSIGGMFPSHLQDRILLNLSQVPTDFQEMLLIVEDKNFYNHRGISLKSITRAFIRNTRALGIEEGGSTITQQLAKSLFFSPEQTIRRKIKEAIAALLIEIHYTKEEILLAYINDVFVAQAGRRAIHGFGLASQFFFGTDLKNLTLDQKALLVGMLKGPSLYSPTKNPERAKARRDLVLTLVKNDSLISEEEYFELKDRPLKIIPPTFKSLSKYPAFNDIVTLDLRKNFDDSDLRTKGLRIITNLDPVVQDYLEESIRKTKAKLEKRYGSQLNELEGAGIVVDSFSGEVVAAVGSTKPNSYGFNRAINAVRPIGSLIKPFIYLSALQQYGKYNLSTLLDDSKLSVPLSGDNVWEPNNFDKKFHGDVPLHLALSESYNVATTRLGMELGYSAVQETFTKLGIKKRISNYPSIFVGSFEMSPLQAIQAYQTIASEGFFSPLNSIRSVESSEDVLSLSYPYKVEQRFRSEPIYLLKFVLKQTFISGTARGYPLKVLGKKGKLAERQVLQMNKEIVGLWGMLVII
;
A
#
# COMPACT_ATOMS: atom_id res chain seq x y z
N MET A 1 77.63 -10.59 -7.34
CA MET A 1 76.63 -9.49 -7.36
C MET A 1 75.46 -9.67 -8.34
N LYS A 2 75.53 -10.50 -9.40
CA LYS A 2 74.39 -10.70 -10.34
C LYS A 2 73.29 -11.66 -9.84
N LEU A 3 73.59 -12.51 -8.85
CA LEU A 3 72.61 -13.47 -8.29
C LEU A 3 71.58 -12.80 -7.37
N SER A 4 71.94 -11.72 -6.67
CA SER A 4 71.06 -11.05 -5.69
C SER A 4 69.92 -10.27 -6.35
N LEU A 5 70.14 -9.63 -7.51
CA LEU A 5 69.07 -8.93 -8.23
C LEU A 5 67.98 -9.87 -8.76
N ARG A 6 68.35 -11.07 -9.23
CA ARG A 6 67.37 -12.07 -9.68
C ARG A 6 66.52 -12.58 -8.52
N LEU A 7 67.15 -12.90 -7.39
CA LEU A 7 66.44 -13.30 -6.17
C LEU A 7 65.49 -12.20 -5.67
N ILE A 8 65.93 -10.94 -5.65
CA ILE A 8 65.06 -9.81 -5.27
C ILE A 8 63.90 -9.67 -6.25
N PHE A 9 64.14 -9.79 -7.56
CA PHE A 9 63.08 -9.74 -8.57
C PHE A 9 62.05 -10.88 -8.42
N PHE A 10 62.51 -12.12 -8.19
CA PHE A 10 61.62 -13.25 -7.93
C PHE A 10 60.85 -13.09 -6.61
N SER A 11 61.48 -12.58 -5.55
CA SER A 11 60.80 -12.27 -4.29
C SER A 11 59.72 -11.20 -4.47
N ILE A 12 60.00 -10.11 -5.19
CA ILE A 12 59.02 -9.07 -5.51
C ILE A 12 57.88 -9.65 -6.35
N LEU A 13 58.18 -10.46 -7.36
CA LEU A 13 57.17 -11.10 -8.20
C LEU A 13 56.27 -12.05 -7.39
N THR A 14 56.87 -12.80 -6.46
CA THR A 14 56.14 -13.73 -5.58
C THR A 14 55.25 -12.96 -4.61
N ILE A 15 55.74 -11.89 -3.99
CA ILE A 15 54.94 -11.01 -3.13
C ILE A 15 53.78 -10.40 -3.93
N LEU A 16 54.04 -9.92 -5.15
CA LEU A 16 53.02 -9.32 -6.00
C LEU A 16 51.97 -10.35 -6.44
N LEU A 17 52.38 -11.59 -6.71
CA LEU A 17 51.48 -12.70 -6.99
C LEU A 17 50.61 -13.05 -5.78
N VAL A 18 51.19 -13.14 -4.58
CA VAL A 18 50.45 -13.39 -3.33
C VAL A 18 49.43 -12.28 -3.06
N ILE A 19 49.82 -11.01 -3.24
CA ILE A 19 48.91 -9.86 -3.12
C ILE A 19 47.78 -9.94 -4.17
N CYS A 20 48.10 -10.31 -5.41
CA CYS A 20 47.09 -10.49 -6.46
C CYS A 20 46.12 -11.63 -6.13
N ILE A 21 46.62 -12.77 -5.65
CA ILE A 21 45.78 -13.92 -5.24
C ILE A 21 44.89 -13.52 -4.06
N ALA A 22 45.44 -12.87 -3.03
CA ALA A 22 44.68 -12.37 -1.90
C ALA A 22 43.59 -11.38 -2.34
N TYR A 23 43.93 -10.47 -3.26
CA TYR A 23 42.97 -9.51 -3.82
C TYR A 23 41.83 -10.20 -4.58
N VAL A 24 42.16 -11.17 -5.45
CA VAL A 24 41.18 -11.95 -6.20
C VAL A 24 40.32 -12.78 -5.25
N SER A 25 40.88 -13.41 -4.22
CA SER A 25 40.13 -14.18 -3.23
C SER A 25 39.18 -13.31 -2.39
N ILE A 26 39.59 -12.10 -2.00
CA ILE A 26 38.69 -11.14 -1.35
C ILE A 26 37.56 -10.71 -2.28
N LEU A 27 37.88 -10.47 -3.57
CA LEU A 27 36.89 -10.11 -4.57
C LEU A 27 35.92 -11.28 -4.81
N ASP A 28 36.41 -12.51 -4.86
CA ASP A 28 35.63 -13.74 -5.06
C ASP A 28 34.64 -13.98 -3.92
N SER A 29 35.12 -13.94 -2.66
CA SER A 29 34.26 -14.01 -1.48
C SER A 29 33.20 -12.91 -1.49
N ARG A 30 33.55 -11.69 -1.94
CA ARG A 30 32.57 -10.61 -2.08
C ARG A 30 31.56 -10.90 -3.19
N VAL A 31 32.00 -11.48 -4.31
CA VAL A 31 31.16 -11.88 -5.44
C VAL A 31 30.11 -12.89 -5.00
N ILE A 32 30.53 -13.99 -4.35
CA ILE A 32 29.65 -15.05 -3.88
C ILE A 32 28.60 -14.50 -2.90
N ASN A 33 29.04 -13.84 -1.82
CA ASN A 33 28.14 -13.30 -0.80
C ASN A 33 27.10 -12.32 -1.37
N LYS A 34 27.49 -11.50 -2.35
CA LYS A 34 26.59 -10.51 -2.94
C LYS A 34 25.62 -11.14 -3.94
N LEU A 35 26.08 -12.09 -4.76
CA LEU A 35 25.22 -12.79 -5.73
C LEU A 35 24.22 -13.70 -5.04
N GLU A 36 24.61 -14.39 -3.97
CA GLU A 36 23.66 -15.15 -3.14
C GLU A 36 22.55 -14.25 -2.58
N GLY A 37 22.89 -13.06 -2.10
CA GLY A 37 21.89 -12.08 -1.66
C GLY A 37 20.91 -11.68 -2.78
N VAL A 38 21.42 -11.48 -4.00
CA VAL A 38 20.62 -11.09 -5.18
C VAL A 38 19.71 -12.21 -5.66
N LEU A 39 20.18 -13.46 -5.60
CA LEU A 39 19.44 -14.62 -6.07
C LEU A 39 18.40 -15.09 -5.04
N TRP A 40 18.67 -14.94 -3.73
CA TRP A 40 17.92 -15.66 -2.70
C TRP A 40 17.26 -14.81 -1.61
N THR A 41 17.56 -13.50 -1.47
CA THR A 41 16.90 -12.66 -0.45
C THR A 41 15.71 -11.89 -1.01
N VAL A 42 14.50 -12.30 -0.63
CA VAL A 42 13.26 -11.63 -1.03
C VAL A 42 12.74 -10.81 0.16
N PRO A 43 12.62 -9.46 0.05
CA PRO A 43 12.00 -8.66 1.09
C PRO A 43 10.49 -8.93 1.11
N ALA A 44 9.87 -8.83 2.28
CA ALA A 44 8.43 -8.95 2.36
C ALA A 44 7.71 -7.83 1.58
N LYS A 45 6.59 -8.18 0.97
CA LYS A 45 5.77 -7.26 0.17
C LYS A 45 4.38 -7.12 0.76
N VAL A 46 3.86 -5.91 0.68
CA VAL A 46 2.55 -5.55 1.20
C VAL A 46 1.61 -5.31 0.03
N TYR A 47 0.48 -6.00 0.05
CA TYR A 47 -0.58 -5.90 -0.95
C TYR A 47 -1.88 -5.45 -0.29
N ALA A 48 -2.74 -4.77 -1.05
CA ALA A 48 -4.10 -4.43 -0.66
C ALA A 48 -4.99 -5.69 -0.62
N ARG A 49 -6.27 -5.52 -0.27
CA ARG A 49 -7.24 -6.62 -0.37
C ARG A 49 -7.46 -7.00 -1.86
N PRO A 50 -7.45 -8.29 -2.23
CA PRO A 50 -7.97 -8.70 -3.53
C PRO A 50 -9.47 -8.36 -3.61
N LEU A 51 -9.94 -7.86 -4.75
CA LEU A 51 -11.38 -7.62 -4.94
C LEU A 51 -12.07 -8.92 -5.32
N GLU A 52 -12.91 -9.43 -4.43
CA GLU A 52 -13.76 -10.58 -4.66
C GLU A 52 -15.09 -10.13 -5.27
N LEU A 53 -15.43 -10.68 -6.44
CA LEU A 53 -16.70 -10.46 -7.13
C LEU A 53 -17.45 -11.78 -7.19
N ALA A 54 -18.53 -11.89 -6.43
CA ALA A 54 -19.32 -13.11 -6.30
C ALA A 54 -20.73 -12.94 -6.86
N GLU A 55 -21.28 -14.01 -7.41
CA GLU A 55 -22.70 -14.08 -7.78
C GLU A 55 -23.60 -13.78 -6.57
N GLY A 56 -24.66 -13.00 -6.77
CA GLY A 56 -25.53 -12.48 -5.72
C GLY A 56 -24.91 -11.35 -4.88
N GLY A 57 -23.61 -11.07 -5.03
CA GLY A 57 -22.88 -10.00 -4.37
C GLY A 57 -23.37 -8.61 -4.76
N ASN A 58 -23.24 -7.65 -3.84
CA ASN A 58 -23.55 -6.25 -4.15
C ASN A 58 -22.41 -5.63 -4.96
N ILE A 59 -22.75 -4.84 -5.97
CA ILE A 59 -21.76 -4.18 -6.80
C ILE A 59 -22.05 -2.71 -6.98
N ASN A 60 -20.97 -1.94 -6.90
CA ASN A 60 -20.97 -0.55 -7.25
C ASN A 60 -20.13 -0.32 -8.52
N ILE A 61 -20.78 0.07 -9.61
CA ILE A 61 -20.14 0.19 -10.93
C ILE A 61 -19.07 1.28 -10.93
N GLY A 62 -19.32 2.39 -10.22
CA GLY A 62 -18.34 3.46 -10.06
C GLY A 62 -17.10 2.98 -9.31
N GLN A 63 -17.27 2.21 -8.24
CA GLN A 63 -16.14 1.64 -7.49
C GLN A 63 -15.41 0.55 -8.26
N LEU A 64 -16.13 -0.35 -8.96
CA LEU A 64 -15.49 -1.36 -9.81
C LEU A 64 -14.63 -0.70 -10.89
N LYS A 65 -15.16 0.33 -11.56
CA LYS A 65 -14.38 1.10 -12.54
C LYS A 65 -13.13 1.70 -11.91
N LYS A 66 -13.27 2.32 -10.73
CA LYS A 66 -12.16 2.94 -10.01
C LYS A 66 -11.11 1.90 -9.57
N GLU A 67 -11.52 0.71 -9.13
CA GLU A 67 -10.62 -0.39 -8.77
C GLU A 67 -9.83 -0.84 -10.00
N LEU A 68 -10.51 -1.10 -11.13
CA LEU A 68 -9.88 -1.48 -12.40
C LEU A 68 -8.89 -0.40 -12.87
N GLU A 69 -9.24 0.88 -12.77
CA GLU A 69 -8.33 2.00 -13.06
C GLU A 69 -7.10 2.01 -12.11
N ILE A 70 -7.29 1.76 -10.81
CA ILE A 70 -6.20 1.68 -9.83
C ILE A 70 -5.26 0.51 -10.15
N LEU A 71 -5.81 -0.63 -10.59
CA LEU A 71 -5.08 -1.80 -11.06
C LEU A 71 -4.55 -1.65 -12.50
N SER A 72 -4.72 -0.46 -13.11
CA SER A 72 -4.25 -0.14 -14.46
C SER A 72 -4.79 -1.07 -15.53
N TYR A 73 -6.05 -1.48 -15.39
CA TYR A 73 -6.77 -2.15 -16.47
C TYR A 73 -7.12 -1.14 -17.56
N GLU A 74 -7.05 -1.56 -18.82
CA GLU A 74 -7.40 -0.74 -19.97
C GLU A 74 -8.87 -0.91 -20.37
N GLN A 75 -9.60 0.20 -20.46
CA GLN A 75 -10.97 0.17 -20.95
C GLN A 75 -10.99 0.08 -22.49
N THR A 76 -11.59 -0.97 -23.04
CA THR A 76 -11.72 -1.20 -24.49
C THR A 76 -13.17 -1.06 -24.95
N LYS A 77 -13.35 -0.66 -26.22
CA LYS A 77 -14.68 -0.60 -26.87
C LYS A 77 -15.15 -1.97 -27.36
N LYS A 78 -14.20 -2.86 -27.67
CA LYS A 78 -14.46 -4.24 -28.10
C LYS A 78 -14.50 -5.17 -26.89
N LEU A 79 -14.68 -6.46 -27.13
CA LEU A 79 -14.46 -7.46 -26.09
C LEU A 79 -12.98 -7.45 -25.70
N PRO A 80 -12.66 -7.50 -24.39
CA PRO A 80 -11.30 -7.71 -23.91
C PRO A 80 -10.69 -8.99 -24.45
N ASP A 81 -9.54 -8.88 -25.11
CA ASP A 81 -8.82 -10.02 -25.70
C ASP A 81 -7.51 -10.30 -24.98
N ASN A 82 -6.98 -9.33 -24.21
CA ASN A 82 -5.72 -9.47 -23.47
C ASN A 82 -5.89 -9.30 -21.94
N PRO A 83 -5.09 -9.99 -21.12
CA PRO A 83 -5.06 -9.77 -19.66
C PRO A 83 -4.87 -8.31 -19.28
N GLY A 84 -5.72 -7.80 -18.39
CA GLY A 84 -5.71 -6.40 -17.99
C GLY A 84 -6.59 -5.50 -18.84
N GLU A 85 -7.44 -6.03 -19.73
CA GLU A 85 -8.43 -5.26 -20.46
C GLU A 85 -9.83 -5.45 -19.86
N PHE A 86 -10.68 -4.43 -19.97
CA PHE A 86 -12.07 -4.52 -19.57
C PHE A 86 -13.00 -3.66 -20.45
N SER A 87 -14.27 -4.03 -20.49
CA SER A 87 -15.35 -3.22 -21.04
C SER A 87 -16.47 -3.16 -20.01
N LEU A 88 -16.98 -1.97 -19.72
CA LEU A 88 -17.93 -1.74 -18.64
C LEU A 88 -19.10 -0.87 -19.11
N ASN A 89 -20.32 -1.31 -18.81
CA ASN A 89 -21.55 -0.53 -18.96
C ASN A 89 -22.41 -0.62 -17.69
N GLN A 90 -23.64 -0.08 -17.74
CA GLN A 90 -24.52 -0.02 -16.56
C GLN A 90 -25.06 -1.39 -16.11
N ASN A 91 -25.10 -2.38 -17.00
CA ASN A 91 -25.75 -3.68 -16.73
C ASN A 91 -24.81 -4.88 -16.87
N SER A 92 -23.54 -4.66 -17.26
CA SER A 92 -22.57 -5.73 -17.45
C SER A 92 -21.14 -5.21 -17.46
N ALA A 93 -20.22 -6.11 -17.14
CA ALA A 93 -18.79 -5.94 -17.33
C ALA A 93 -18.22 -7.16 -18.06
N SER A 94 -17.34 -6.93 -19.01
CA SER A 94 -16.45 -7.96 -19.54
C SER A 94 -15.04 -7.63 -19.06
N ILE A 95 -14.37 -8.56 -18.41
CA ILE A 95 -13.06 -8.32 -17.80
C ILE A 95 -12.16 -9.50 -18.16
N PHE A 96 -10.98 -9.21 -18.72
CA PHE A 96 -9.93 -10.21 -18.87
C PHE A 96 -8.96 -10.04 -17.72
N ILE A 97 -9.07 -10.89 -16.71
CA ILE A 97 -8.24 -10.82 -15.50
C ILE A 97 -6.83 -11.32 -15.75
N ARG A 98 -5.87 -10.80 -14.98
CA ARG A 98 -4.44 -11.15 -15.08
C ARG A 98 -4.03 -12.43 -14.34
N GLY A 99 -4.99 -13.03 -13.62
CA GLY A 99 -4.77 -14.17 -12.75
C GLY A 99 -4.11 -13.79 -11.42
N PHE A 100 -4.48 -14.52 -10.37
CA PHE A 100 -3.93 -14.35 -9.03
C PHE A 100 -4.07 -15.64 -8.22
N LYS A 101 -2.99 -16.04 -7.52
CA LYS A 101 -2.91 -17.34 -6.82
C LYS A 101 -3.25 -18.50 -7.78
N SER A 102 -4.23 -19.34 -7.42
CA SER A 102 -4.71 -20.47 -8.21
C SER A 102 -5.66 -20.08 -9.33
N GLN A 103 -6.07 -18.81 -9.42
CA GLN A 103 -6.94 -18.33 -10.48
C GLN A 103 -6.10 -17.93 -11.68
N GLU A 104 -6.18 -18.73 -12.74
CA GLU A 104 -5.49 -18.44 -14.00
C GLU A 104 -6.04 -17.18 -14.69
N PRO A 105 -5.24 -16.51 -15.54
CA PRO A 105 -5.71 -15.45 -16.39
C PRO A 105 -6.87 -15.93 -17.28
N GLY A 106 -7.88 -15.08 -17.51
CA GLY A 106 -9.00 -15.46 -18.35
C GLY A 106 -10.05 -14.38 -18.52
N PHE A 107 -10.94 -14.59 -19.49
CA PHE A 107 -12.07 -13.72 -19.78
C PHE A 107 -13.29 -14.09 -18.95
N TYR A 108 -13.91 -13.08 -18.34
CA TYR A 108 -15.12 -13.22 -17.54
C TYR A 108 -16.15 -12.14 -17.90
N LYS A 109 -17.40 -12.55 -18.05
CA LYS A 109 -18.55 -11.67 -18.29
C LYS A 109 -19.45 -11.67 -17.07
N LEU A 110 -19.65 -10.50 -16.49
CA LEU A 110 -20.53 -10.25 -15.36
C LEU A 110 -21.81 -9.57 -15.86
N GLN A 111 -22.96 -10.01 -15.35
CA GLN A 111 -24.25 -9.34 -15.54
C GLN A 111 -24.71 -8.72 -14.23
N PHE A 112 -25.26 -7.51 -14.32
CA PHE A 112 -25.71 -6.73 -13.17
C PHE A 112 -27.20 -6.48 -13.23
N GLU A 113 -27.88 -6.70 -12.11
CA GLU A 113 -29.28 -6.34 -11.93
C GLU A 113 -29.46 -5.65 -10.57
N LYS A 114 -30.14 -4.49 -10.55
CA LYS A 114 -30.49 -3.75 -9.32
C LYS A 114 -29.31 -3.46 -8.37
N GLY A 115 -28.08 -3.40 -8.88
CA GLY A 115 -26.86 -3.18 -8.08
C GLY A 115 -26.29 -4.45 -7.46
N ARG A 116 -26.62 -5.61 -8.00
CA ARG A 116 -26.07 -6.92 -7.62
C ARG A 116 -25.52 -7.63 -8.86
N ILE A 117 -24.57 -8.52 -8.65
CA ILE A 117 -24.05 -9.41 -9.68
C ILE A 117 -25.05 -10.56 -9.82
N GLU A 118 -25.68 -10.66 -10.98
CA GLU A 118 -26.67 -11.72 -11.27
C GLU A 118 -25.98 -13.00 -11.73
N SER A 119 -24.95 -12.90 -12.56
CA SER A 119 -24.17 -14.04 -13.01
C SER A 119 -22.76 -13.65 -13.39
N ILE A 120 -21.83 -14.61 -13.28
CA ILE A 120 -20.46 -14.50 -13.78
C ILE A 120 -20.22 -15.70 -14.69
N LYS A 121 -19.79 -15.46 -15.93
CA LYS A 121 -19.53 -16.51 -16.92
C LYS A 121 -18.14 -16.42 -17.50
N ARG A 122 -17.51 -17.58 -17.69
CA ARG A 122 -16.26 -17.74 -18.43
C ARG A 122 -16.47 -17.60 -19.94
N GLN A 123 -15.37 -17.59 -20.69
CA GLN A 123 -15.39 -17.55 -22.16
C GLN A 123 -16.15 -18.72 -22.81
N ASP A 124 -16.12 -19.90 -22.19
CA ASP A 124 -16.84 -21.12 -22.61
C ASP A 124 -18.34 -21.10 -22.23
N GLY A 125 -18.80 -20.05 -21.55
CA GLY A 125 -20.18 -19.88 -21.11
C GLY A 125 -20.52 -20.54 -19.77
N ILE A 126 -19.55 -21.22 -19.13
CA ILE A 126 -19.74 -21.86 -17.82
C ILE A 126 -19.90 -20.77 -16.75
N SER A 127 -20.96 -20.88 -15.95
CA SER A 127 -21.18 -20.02 -14.78
C SER A 127 -20.20 -20.36 -13.65
N ILE A 128 -19.74 -19.34 -12.95
CA ILE A 128 -18.86 -19.46 -11.79
C ILE A 128 -19.35 -18.57 -10.66
N ASP A 129 -19.11 -18.99 -9.43
CA ASP A 129 -19.67 -18.31 -8.27
C ASP A 129 -18.83 -17.09 -7.85
N LEU A 130 -17.53 -17.08 -8.14
CA LEU A 130 -16.57 -16.10 -7.65
C LEU A 130 -15.40 -15.89 -8.62
N ILE A 131 -15.02 -14.64 -8.80
CA ILE A 131 -13.70 -14.26 -9.34
C ILE A 131 -13.00 -13.29 -8.42
N GLN A 132 -11.68 -13.25 -8.52
CA GLN A 132 -10.83 -12.32 -7.77
C GLN A 132 -10.01 -11.44 -8.73
N LEU A 133 -10.02 -10.13 -8.51
CA LEU A 133 -9.00 -9.26 -9.11
C LEU A 133 -7.71 -9.35 -8.31
N GLU A 134 -6.57 -9.25 -8.99
CA GLU A 134 -5.27 -9.22 -8.35
C GLU A 134 -5.17 -8.02 -7.38
N PRO A 135 -4.53 -8.19 -6.22
CA PRO A 135 -4.42 -7.12 -5.25
C PRO A 135 -3.36 -6.09 -5.69
N LEU A 136 -3.64 -4.82 -5.42
CA LEU A 136 -2.68 -3.75 -5.63
C LEU A 136 -1.44 -3.93 -4.73
N SER A 137 -0.24 -3.87 -5.31
CA SER A 137 1.00 -3.78 -4.54
C SER A 137 1.16 -2.38 -3.90
N ILE A 138 1.24 -2.33 -2.57
CA ILE A 138 1.35 -1.09 -1.78
C ILE A 138 2.81 -0.70 -1.55
N GLY A 139 3.73 -1.68 -1.53
CA GLY A 139 5.17 -1.48 -1.38
C GLY A 139 5.88 -2.63 -0.66
N GLY A 140 7.21 -2.53 -0.51
CA GLY A 140 8.00 -3.44 0.32
C GLY A 140 8.00 -3.07 1.80
N MET A 141 8.32 -4.05 2.66
CA MET A 141 8.59 -3.87 4.08
C MET A 141 10.10 -3.86 4.33
N PHE A 142 10.55 -2.92 5.17
CA PHE A 142 11.94 -2.84 5.68
C PHE A 142 13.05 -3.00 4.62
N PRO A 143 13.22 -2.05 3.68
CA PRO A 143 14.37 -2.05 2.79
C PRO A 143 15.66 -1.91 3.62
N SER A 144 16.38 -3.02 3.85
CA SER A 144 17.70 -3.03 4.50
C SER A 144 18.69 -2.07 3.81
N HIS A 145 18.49 -1.91 2.50
CA HIS A 145 18.96 -0.82 1.66
C HIS A 145 17.75 -0.34 0.87
N LEU A 146 17.64 0.95 0.51
CA LEU A 146 16.53 1.61 -0.23
C LEU A 146 16.27 1.05 -1.66
N GLN A 147 16.38 -0.25 -1.83
CA GLN A 147 16.26 -1.06 -3.03
C GLN A 147 15.16 -2.09 -2.75
N ASP A 148 13.95 -1.78 -3.19
CA ASP A 148 12.91 -2.82 -3.28
C ASP A 148 13.19 -3.67 -4.52
N ARG A 149 12.90 -4.97 -4.43
CA ARG A 149 13.06 -5.90 -5.55
C ARG A 149 11.87 -6.85 -5.64
N ILE A 150 11.58 -7.30 -6.86
CA ILE A 150 10.70 -8.44 -7.12
C ILE A 150 11.58 -9.47 -7.82
N LEU A 151 12.02 -10.48 -7.08
CA LEU A 151 12.78 -11.57 -7.66
C LEU A 151 11.85 -12.40 -8.55
N LEU A 152 12.26 -12.57 -9.79
CA LEU A 152 11.68 -13.51 -10.73
C LEU A 152 12.49 -14.79 -10.69
N ASN A 153 11.80 -15.92 -10.85
CA ASN A 153 12.42 -17.19 -11.23
C ASN A 153 12.47 -17.30 -12.75
N LEU A 154 13.37 -18.14 -13.28
CA LEU A 154 13.48 -18.36 -14.73
C LEU A 154 12.15 -18.76 -15.39
N SER A 155 11.33 -19.56 -14.71
CA SER A 155 9.99 -19.96 -15.19
C SER A 155 8.99 -18.80 -15.28
N GLN A 156 9.22 -17.71 -14.57
CA GLN A 156 8.38 -16.51 -14.57
C GLN A 156 8.84 -15.47 -15.60
N VAL A 157 10.02 -15.64 -16.20
CA VAL A 157 10.55 -14.74 -17.22
C VAL A 157 10.14 -15.27 -18.60
N PRO A 158 9.28 -14.54 -19.35
CA PRO A 158 8.89 -14.94 -20.69
C PRO A 158 10.07 -15.14 -21.63
N THR A 159 9.99 -16.14 -22.52
CA THR A 159 11.04 -16.44 -23.50
C THR A 159 11.29 -15.26 -24.44
N ASP A 160 10.22 -14.63 -24.93
CA ASP A 160 10.29 -13.43 -25.78
C ASP A 160 11.04 -12.28 -25.10
N PHE A 161 10.89 -12.13 -23.78
CA PHE A 161 11.61 -11.14 -23.00
C PHE A 161 13.11 -11.48 -22.88
N GLN A 162 13.46 -12.75 -22.63
CA GLN A 162 14.85 -13.20 -22.57
C GLN A 162 15.55 -12.97 -23.91
N GLU A 163 14.93 -13.38 -25.01
CA GLU A 163 15.46 -13.21 -26.36
C GLU A 163 15.63 -11.73 -26.72
N MET A 164 14.62 -10.90 -26.44
CA MET A 164 14.70 -9.45 -26.62
C MET A 164 15.84 -8.82 -25.83
N LEU A 165 16.03 -9.21 -24.57
CA LEU A 165 17.11 -8.72 -23.74
C LEU A 165 18.49 -9.08 -24.31
N LEU A 166 18.65 -10.34 -24.76
CA LEU A 166 19.89 -10.81 -25.38
C LEU A 166 20.17 -10.11 -26.70
N ILE A 167 19.18 -9.93 -27.57
CA ILE A 167 19.33 -9.22 -28.86
C ILE A 167 19.85 -7.80 -28.65
N VAL A 168 19.32 -7.10 -27.63
CA VAL A 168 19.63 -5.69 -27.37
C VAL A 168 20.96 -5.53 -26.62
N GLU A 169 21.21 -6.32 -25.58
CA GLU A 169 22.35 -6.12 -24.68
C GLU A 169 23.55 -7.01 -25.02
N ASP A 170 23.34 -8.28 -25.38
CA ASP A 170 24.44 -9.24 -25.58
C ASP A 170 24.08 -10.48 -26.41
N LYS A 171 24.01 -10.31 -27.75
CA LYS A 171 23.59 -11.37 -28.68
C LYS A 171 24.45 -12.65 -28.62
N ASN A 172 25.69 -12.57 -28.12
CA ASN A 172 26.60 -13.72 -28.01
C ASN A 172 26.77 -14.21 -26.57
N PHE A 173 25.86 -13.87 -25.67
CA PHE A 173 25.95 -14.12 -24.22
C PHE A 173 26.38 -15.55 -23.87
N TYR A 174 25.77 -16.57 -24.49
CA TYR A 174 26.07 -17.98 -24.22
C TYR A 174 27.42 -18.45 -24.78
N ASN A 175 28.03 -17.70 -25.71
CA ASN A 175 29.24 -18.12 -26.42
C ASN A 175 30.56 -17.60 -25.81
N HIS A 176 30.49 -16.64 -24.88
CA HIS A 176 31.69 -16.09 -24.23
C HIS A 176 31.69 -16.36 -22.72
N ARG A 177 32.85 -16.25 -22.06
CA ARG A 177 32.98 -16.37 -20.60
C ARG A 177 33.19 -15.00 -19.98
N GLY A 178 32.11 -14.26 -19.73
CA GLY A 178 32.13 -12.94 -19.10
C GLY A 178 32.63 -11.78 -19.96
N ILE A 179 33.55 -11.99 -20.92
CA ILE A 179 34.11 -10.94 -21.78
C ILE A 179 34.00 -11.37 -23.25
N SER A 180 33.44 -10.49 -24.09
CA SER A 180 33.32 -10.73 -25.53
C SER A 180 34.34 -9.90 -26.31
N LEU A 181 35.39 -10.56 -26.82
CA LEU A 181 36.37 -9.92 -27.72
C LEU A 181 35.69 -9.37 -28.99
N LYS A 182 34.71 -10.10 -29.53
CA LYS A 182 33.92 -9.68 -30.70
C LYS A 182 33.12 -8.39 -30.44
N SER A 183 32.53 -8.25 -29.25
CA SER A 183 31.78 -7.05 -28.87
C SER A 183 32.70 -5.85 -28.65
N ILE A 184 33.88 -6.07 -28.05
CA ILE A 184 34.90 -5.03 -27.85
C ILE A 184 35.43 -4.51 -29.20
N THR A 185 35.82 -5.41 -30.11
CA THR A 185 36.35 -5.01 -31.42
C THR A 185 35.31 -4.32 -32.29
N ARG A 186 34.05 -4.80 -32.30
CA ARG A 186 32.93 -4.15 -32.99
C ARG A 186 32.69 -2.72 -32.48
N ALA A 187 32.60 -2.56 -31.15
CA ALA A 187 32.40 -1.25 -30.54
C ALA A 187 33.56 -0.29 -30.82
N PHE A 188 34.82 -0.79 -30.79
CA PHE A 188 36.00 0.00 -31.13
C PHE A 188 35.94 0.53 -32.58
N ILE A 189 35.60 -0.32 -33.56
CA ILE A 189 35.52 0.08 -34.97
C ILE A 189 34.40 1.10 -35.21
N ARG A 190 33.23 0.93 -34.60
CA ARG A 190 32.12 1.89 -34.75
C ARG A 190 32.41 3.22 -34.07
N ASN A 191 32.93 3.20 -32.84
CA ASN A 191 33.22 4.42 -32.09
C ASN A 191 34.35 5.25 -32.73
N THR A 192 35.32 4.60 -33.38
CA THR A 192 36.39 5.30 -34.15
C THR A 192 35.85 5.93 -35.43
N ARG A 193 34.88 5.30 -36.11
CA ARG A 193 34.21 5.87 -37.30
C ARG A 193 33.26 7.01 -36.96
N ALA A 194 32.59 6.96 -35.81
CA ALA A 194 31.62 7.95 -35.38
C ALA A 194 32.21 9.18 -34.67
N LEU A 195 33.55 9.21 -34.46
CA LEU A 195 34.23 10.25 -33.67
C LEU A 195 33.59 10.45 -32.28
N GLY A 196 33.04 9.38 -31.69
CA GLY A 196 32.28 9.42 -30.43
C GLY A 196 31.92 8.03 -29.92
N ILE A 197 31.42 7.94 -28.68
CA ILE A 197 30.96 6.67 -28.10
C ILE A 197 29.51 6.44 -28.51
N GLU A 198 29.28 5.66 -29.56
CA GLU A 198 27.94 5.31 -30.05
C GLU A 198 27.44 3.95 -29.53
N GLU A 199 28.35 2.97 -29.43
CA GLU A 199 28.04 1.59 -29.08
C GLU A 199 28.90 1.08 -27.90
N GLY A 200 28.26 0.35 -26.99
CA GLY A 200 28.90 -0.25 -25.83
C GLY A 200 29.40 -1.67 -26.13
N GLY A 201 30.65 -1.98 -25.76
CA GLY A 201 31.22 -3.32 -25.88
C GLY A 201 31.10 -4.19 -24.62
N SER A 202 30.27 -3.81 -23.64
CA SER A 202 30.16 -4.52 -22.36
C SER A 202 29.14 -5.66 -22.44
N THR A 203 29.50 -6.83 -21.90
CA THR A 203 28.63 -8.01 -21.82
C THR A 203 27.63 -7.90 -20.67
N ILE A 204 26.58 -8.73 -20.67
CA ILE A 204 25.62 -8.82 -19.56
C ILE A 204 26.35 -9.09 -18.22
N THR A 205 27.29 -10.03 -18.20
CA THR A 205 28.06 -10.36 -16.99
C THR A 205 28.90 -9.19 -16.49
N GLN A 206 29.49 -8.39 -17.39
CA GLN A 206 30.21 -7.17 -17.01
C GLN A 206 29.27 -6.09 -16.47
N GLN A 207 28.07 -5.97 -17.05
CA GLN A 207 27.07 -5.03 -16.54
C GLN A 207 26.55 -5.45 -15.16
N LEU A 208 26.34 -6.75 -14.93
CA LEU A 208 25.99 -7.32 -13.62
C LEU A 208 27.10 -7.03 -12.59
N ALA A 209 28.35 -7.31 -12.92
CA ALA A 209 29.49 -7.01 -12.05
C ALA A 209 29.58 -5.51 -11.71
N LYS A 210 29.35 -4.63 -12.70
CA LYS A 210 29.28 -3.19 -12.50
C LYS A 210 28.17 -2.79 -11.52
N SER A 211 26.97 -3.34 -11.69
CA SER A 211 25.79 -3.04 -10.85
C SER A 211 26.01 -3.45 -9.39
N LEU A 212 26.63 -4.61 -9.16
CA LEU A 212 26.72 -5.21 -7.82
C LEU A 212 27.87 -4.67 -6.95
N PHE A 213 29.01 -4.31 -7.55
CA PHE A 213 30.27 -4.19 -6.80
C PHE A 213 30.97 -2.83 -6.91
N PHE A 214 30.62 -1.99 -7.89
CA PHE A 214 31.44 -0.83 -8.24
C PHE A 214 30.67 0.48 -8.22
N SER A 215 31.35 1.56 -7.83
CA SER A 215 30.80 2.92 -7.86
C SER A 215 30.66 3.46 -9.30
N PRO A 216 29.85 4.52 -9.51
CA PRO A 216 29.58 5.07 -10.85
C PRO A 216 30.81 5.64 -11.59
N GLU A 217 31.96 5.80 -10.94
CA GLU A 217 33.18 6.41 -11.47
C GLU A 217 33.75 5.73 -12.73
N GLN A 218 33.87 6.46 -13.83
CA GLN A 218 34.36 5.90 -15.10
C GLN A 218 35.89 5.86 -15.17
N THR A 219 36.53 4.90 -14.50
CA THR A 219 37.99 4.70 -14.57
C THR A 219 38.37 3.39 -15.25
N ILE A 220 39.50 3.36 -15.96
CA ILE A 220 40.07 2.13 -16.56
C ILE A 220 40.33 1.08 -15.48
N ARG A 221 40.79 1.51 -14.30
CA ARG A 221 40.99 0.64 -13.12
C ARG A 221 39.68 -0.04 -12.71
N ARG A 222 38.55 0.68 -12.68
CA ARG A 222 37.23 0.07 -12.43
C ARG A 222 36.88 -0.95 -13.51
N LYS A 223 37.12 -0.64 -14.78
CA LYS A 223 36.79 -1.53 -15.90
C LYS A 223 37.56 -2.85 -15.88
N ILE A 224 38.82 -2.82 -15.42
CA ILE A 224 39.61 -4.04 -15.18
C ILE A 224 39.01 -4.86 -14.03
N LYS A 225 38.60 -4.21 -12.92
CA LYS A 225 37.94 -4.90 -11.80
C LYS A 225 36.59 -5.51 -12.19
N GLU A 226 35.79 -4.81 -13.02
CA GLU A 226 34.56 -5.35 -13.61
C GLU A 226 34.84 -6.60 -14.45
N ALA A 227 35.90 -6.59 -15.25
CA ALA A 227 36.29 -7.73 -16.08
C ALA A 227 36.72 -8.94 -15.24
N ILE A 228 37.51 -8.73 -14.18
CA ILE A 228 37.91 -9.81 -13.24
C ILE A 228 36.67 -10.35 -12.52
N ALA A 229 35.82 -9.48 -11.99
CA ALA A 229 34.59 -9.90 -11.33
C ALA A 229 33.67 -10.68 -12.30
N ALA A 230 33.51 -10.22 -13.55
CA ALA A 230 32.73 -10.94 -14.55
C ALA A 230 33.27 -12.35 -14.83
N LEU A 231 34.58 -12.54 -14.85
CA LEU A 231 35.18 -13.86 -14.99
C LEU A 231 34.92 -14.75 -13.76
N LEU A 232 35.03 -14.20 -12.54
CA LEU A 232 34.73 -14.93 -11.31
C LEU A 232 33.26 -15.36 -11.24
N ILE A 233 32.33 -14.48 -11.64
CA ILE A 233 30.90 -14.79 -11.73
C ILE A 233 30.68 -16.00 -12.67
N GLU A 234 31.34 -16.03 -13.83
CA GLU A 234 31.21 -17.10 -14.83
C GLU A 234 31.90 -18.41 -14.44
N ILE A 235 32.73 -18.40 -13.40
CA ILE A 235 33.33 -19.61 -12.82
C ILE A 235 32.34 -20.28 -11.85
N HIS A 236 31.61 -19.48 -11.08
CA HIS A 236 30.75 -19.98 -9.99
C HIS A 236 29.30 -20.20 -10.38
N TYR A 237 28.80 -19.47 -11.39
CA TYR A 237 27.39 -19.47 -11.76
C TYR A 237 27.19 -19.83 -13.23
N THR A 238 26.11 -20.54 -13.49
CA THR A 238 25.64 -20.91 -14.84
C THR A 238 25.16 -19.69 -15.61
N LYS A 239 25.04 -19.81 -16.95
CA LYS A 239 24.56 -18.70 -17.79
C LYS A 239 23.15 -18.28 -17.44
N GLU A 240 22.32 -19.26 -17.09
CA GLU A 240 20.95 -19.10 -16.66
C GLU A 240 20.87 -18.32 -15.35
N GLU A 241 21.70 -18.66 -14.37
CA GLU A 241 21.80 -17.94 -13.09
C GLU A 241 22.32 -16.51 -13.27
N ILE A 242 23.30 -16.30 -14.15
CA ILE A 242 23.83 -14.96 -14.45
C ILE A 242 22.78 -14.09 -15.11
N LEU A 243 22.05 -14.63 -16.10
CA LEU A 243 20.96 -13.93 -16.76
C LEU A 243 19.85 -13.59 -15.76
N LEU A 244 19.49 -14.54 -14.89
CA LEU A 244 18.48 -14.34 -13.86
C LEU A 244 18.91 -13.27 -12.85
N ALA A 245 20.15 -13.33 -12.36
CA ALA A 245 20.71 -12.32 -11.47
C ALA A 245 20.71 -10.93 -12.11
N TYR A 246 21.04 -10.85 -13.41
CA TYR A 246 20.98 -9.60 -14.17
C TYR A 246 19.54 -9.06 -14.27
N ILE A 247 18.58 -9.92 -14.63
CA ILE A 247 17.16 -9.58 -14.72
C ILE A 247 16.62 -9.06 -13.39
N ASN A 248 17.11 -9.58 -12.26
CA ASN A 248 16.65 -9.23 -10.92
C ASN A 248 17.39 -8.03 -10.28
N ASP A 249 18.59 -7.68 -10.75
CA ASP A 249 19.43 -6.64 -10.13
C ASP A 249 19.57 -5.36 -10.94
N VAL A 250 19.42 -5.41 -12.26
CA VAL A 250 19.75 -4.28 -13.12
C VAL A 250 18.95 -3.02 -12.74
N PHE A 251 19.61 -1.87 -12.66
CA PHE A 251 18.95 -0.59 -12.37
C PHE A 251 18.12 -0.13 -13.58
N VAL A 252 16.79 -0.06 -13.43
CA VAL A 252 15.87 0.28 -14.53
C VAL A 252 15.36 1.72 -14.42
N ALA A 253 15.12 2.23 -13.21
CA ALA A 253 14.56 3.57 -13.03
C ALA A 253 14.78 4.15 -11.62
N GLN A 254 14.59 5.48 -11.50
CA GLN A 254 14.55 6.17 -10.21
C GLN A 254 13.12 6.69 -9.93
N ALA A 255 12.56 6.30 -8.79
CA ALA A 255 11.26 6.75 -8.29
C ALA A 255 11.45 7.61 -7.02
N GLY A 256 11.58 8.92 -7.18
CA GLY A 256 11.88 9.82 -6.05
C GLY A 256 13.21 9.46 -5.37
N ARG A 257 13.16 9.05 -4.10
CA ARG A 257 14.34 8.57 -3.33
C ARG A 257 14.65 7.08 -3.52
N ARG A 258 13.79 6.34 -4.23
CA ARG A 258 13.88 4.89 -4.39
C ARG A 258 14.48 4.51 -5.74
N ALA A 259 15.44 3.58 -5.72
CA ALA A 259 15.97 2.96 -6.92
C ALA A 259 15.13 1.73 -7.29
N ILE A 260 14.70 1.63 -8.55
CA ILE A 260 13.97 0.50 -9.09
C ILE A 260 14.97 -0.43 -9.76
N HIS A 261 15.22 -1.57 -9.12
CA HIS A 261 16.11 -2.62 -9.60
C HIS A 261 15.30 -3.84 -10.04
N GLY A 262 15.73 -4.43 -11.14
CA GLY A 262 15.16 -5.63 -11.74
C GLY A 262 13.86 -5.39 -12.52
N PHE A 263 13.59 -6.30 -13.45
CA PHE A 263 12.43 -6.21 -14.34
C PHE A 263 11.12 -6.58 -13.68
N GLY A 264 11.13 -7.44 -12.66
CA GLY A 264 9.92 -7.75 -11.89
C GLY A 264 9.35 -6.48 -11.25
N LEU A 265 10.19 -5.70 -10.56
CA LEU A 265 9.74 -4.46 -9.94
C LEU A 265 9.43 -3.39 -10.98
N ALA A 266 10.23 -3.29 -12.05
CA ALA A 266 9.98 -2.33 -13.10
C ALA A 266 8.63 -2.56 -13.81
N SER A 267 8.24 -3.81 -14.03
CA SER A 267 6.94 -4.18 -14.62
C SER A 267 5.79 -3.69 -13.76
N GLN A 268 5.86 -3.97 -12.45
CA GLN A 268 4.87 -3.51 -11.48
C GLN A 268 4.87 -1.98 -11.36
N PHE A 269 6.04 -1.34 -11.39
CA PHE A 269 6.16 0.11 -11.27
C PHE A 269 5.60 0.87 -12.46
N PHE A 270 5.90 0.44 -13.69
CA PHE A 270 5.48 1.15 -14.90
C PHE A 270 4.12 0.70 -15.42
N PHE A 271 3.69 -0.53 -15.14
CA PHE A 271 2.50 -1.15 -15.75
C PHE A 271 1.57 -1.86 -14.75
N GLY A 272 1.96 -1.98 -13.47
CA GLY A 272 1.06 -2.48 -12.42
C GLY A 272 0.80 -3.98 -12.49
N THR A 273 1.62 -4.71 -13.24
CA THR A 273 1.48 -6.15 -13.44
C THR A 273 2.84 -6.84 -13.54
N ASP A 274 2.84 -8.16 -13.47
CA ASP A 274 4.04 -8.99 -13.62
C ASP A 274 4.58 -8.97 -15.05
N LEU A 275 5.89 -9.21 -15.17
CA LEU A 275 6.63 -9.23 -16.44
C LEU A 275 5.99 -10.16 -17.49
N LYS A 276 5.42 -11.28 -17.04
CA LYS A 276 4.75 -12.26 -17.90
C LYS A 276 3.49 -11.76 -18.58
N ASN A 277 2.82 -10.77 -17.98
CA ASN A 277 1.57 -10.21 -18.50
C ASN A 277 1.82 -8.96 -19.35
N LEU A 278 3.08 -8.52 -19.51
CA LEU A 278 3.40 -7.37 -20.34
C LEU A 278 3.30 -7.71 -21.82
N THR A 279 2.81 -6.75 -22.59
CA THR A 279 2.86 -6.79 -24.05
C THR A 279 4.30 -6.59 -24.56
N LEU A 280 4.57 -7.01 -25.80
CA LEU A 280 5.91 -6.91 -26.40
C LEU A 280 6.43 -5.47 -26.44
N ASP A 281 5.57 -4.48 -26.67
CA ASP A 281 5.99 -3.07 -26.69
C ASP A 281 6.34 -2.52 -25.30
N GLN A 282 5.66 -3.00 -24.25
CA GLN A 282 5.99 -2.70 -22.85
C GLN A 282 7.31 -3.35 -22.42
N LYS A 283 7.54 -4.61 -22.81
CA LYS A 283 8.82 -5.31 -22.63
C LYS A 283 9.96 -4.55 -23.33
N ALA A 284 9.75 -4.14 -24.58
CA ALA A 284 10.71 -3.37 -25.37
C ALA A 284 11.06 -2.02 -24.72
N LEU A 285 10.09 -1.36 -24.08
CA LEU A 285 10.34 -0.14 -23.32
C LEU A 285 11.30 -0.41 -22.15
N LEU A 286 11.03 -1.43 -21.33
CA LEU A 286 11.87 -1.77 -20.18
C LEU A 286 13.30 -2.12 -20.58
N VAL A 287 13.47 -2.96 -21.61
CA VAL A 287 14.81 -3.30 -22.15
C VAL A 287 15.49 -2.05 -22.72
N GLY A 288 14.76 -1.23 -23.47
CA GLY A 288 15.30 0.00 -24.06
C GLY A 288 15.85 0.99 -23.03
N MET A 289 15.25 1.02 -21.84
CA MET A 289 15.65 1.89 -20.73
C MET A 289 17.03 1.53 -20.14
N LEU A 290 17.52 0.30 -20.29
CA LEU A 290 18.80 -0.13 -19.70
C LEU A 290 20.01 0.70 -20.18
N LYS A 291 20.01 1.13 -21.45
CA LYS A 291 21.07 2.01 -22.00
C LYS A 291 21.19 3.32 -21.23
N GLY A 292 20.12 3.79 -20.61
CA GLY A 292 20.10 5.04 -19.86
C GLY A 292 18.80 5.22 -19.07
N PRO A 293 18.66 4.58 -17.89
CA PRO A 293 17.44 4.56 -17.07
C PRO A 293 16.79 5.94 -16.87
N SER A 294 17.60 6.95 -16.55
CA SER A 294 17.13 8.32 -16.34
C SER A 294 16.85 9.07 -17.65
N LEU A 295 17.61 8.78 -18.71
CA LEU A 295 17.50 9.46 -20.01
C LEU A 295 16.26 9.02 -20.79
N TYR A 296 15.98 7.72 -20.75
CA TYR A 296 14.84 7.08 -21.43
C TYR A 296 13.66 6.84 -20.49
N SER A 297 13.62 7.50 -19.33
CA SER A 297 12.49 7.38 -18.41
C SER A 297 11.21 7.95 -19.05
N PRO A 298 10.14 7.15 -19.23
CA PRO A 298 8.92 7.60 -19.89
C PRO A 298 8.16 8.66 -19.06
N THR A 299 8.42 8.73 -17.75
CA THR A 299 7.85 9.76 -16.86
C THR A 299 8.48 11.15 -17.03
N LYS A 300 9.75 11.21 -17.47
CA LYS A 300 10.51 12.46 -17.60
C LYS A 300 10.70 12.88 -19.05
N ASN A 301 10.93 11.89 -19.93
CA ASN A 301 11.28 12.09 -21.33
C ASN A 301 10.47 11.11 -22.22
N PRO A 302 9.14 11.27 -22.34
CA PRO A 302 8.29 10.33 -23.07
C PRO A 302 8.70 10.16 -24.54
N GLU A 303 9.08 11.24 -25.23
CA GLU A 303 9.54 11.18 -26.62
C GLU A 303 10.79 10.31 -26.80
N ARG A 304 11.80 10.50 -25.92
CA ARG A 304 13.03 9.70 -25.96
C ARG A 304 12.74 8.24 -25.62
N ALA A 305 11.86 8.01 -24.65
CA ALA A 305 11.45 6.67 -24.25
C ALA A 305 10.75 5.94 -25.41
N LYS A 306 9.83 6.62 -26.11
CA LYS A 306 9.15 6.07 -27.30
C LYS A 306 10.13 5.77 -28.42
N ALA A 307 10.99 6.71 -28.79
CA ALA A 307 12.00 6.49 -29.82
C ALA A 307 12.93 5.31 -29.48
N ARG A 308 13.30 5.15 -28.19
CA ARG A 308 14.14 4.05 -27.73
C ARG A 308 13.40 2.71 -27.75
N ARG A 309 12.13 2.67 -27.35
CA ARG A 309 11.24 1.50 -27.45
C ARG A 309 11.08 1.07 -28.92
N ASP A 310 10.81 2.01 -29.81
CA ASP A 310 10.66 1.76 -31.25
C ASP A 310 11.97 1.23 -31.89
N LEU A 311 13.12 1.69 -31.41
CA LEU A 311 14.42 1.14 -31.81
C LEU A 311 14.61 -0.30 -31.34
N VAL A 312 14.23 -0.64 -30.10
CA VAL A 312 14.25 -2.03 -29.62
C VAL A 312 13.33 -2.91 -30.47
N LEU A 313 12.11 -2.46 -30.76
CA LEU A 313 11.18 -3.16 -31.67
C LEU A 313 11.82 -3.41 -33.05
N THR A 314 12.58 -2.45 -33.57
CA THR A 314 13.29 -2.58 -34.85
C THR A 314 14.39 -3.65 -34.78
N LEU A 315 15.14 -3.71 -33.66
CA LEU A 315 16.19 -4.71 -33.46
C LEU A 315 15.61 -6.13 -33.39
N VAL A 316 14.51 -6.32 -32.66
CA VAL A 316 13.88 -7.65 -32.54
C VAL A 316 13.15 -8.07 -33.81
N LYS A 317 12.58 -7.12 -34.59
CA LYS A 317 12.08 -7.40 -35.96
C LYS A 317 13.21 -7.92 -36.86
N ASN A 318 14.36 -7.24 -36.86
CA ASN A 318 15.50 -7.63 -37.70
C ASN A 318 16.08 -9.01 -37.32
N ASP A 319 15.87 -9.44 -36.07
CA ASP A 319 16.23 -10.78 -35.59
C ASP A 319 15.10 -11.81 -35.79
N SER A 320 14.00 -11.43 -36.45
CA SER A 320 12.82 -12.26 -36.72
C SER A 320 12.04 -12.72 -35.48
N LEU A 321 12.14 -12.01 -34.35
CA LEU A 321 11.34 -12.29 -33.15
C LEU A 321 9.86 -11.88 -33.31
N ILE A 322 9.61 -10.85 -34.12
CA ILE A 322 8.26 -10.35 -34.43
C ILE A 322 8.10 -10.18 -35.94
N SER A 323 6.86 -10.28 -36.42
CA SER A 323 6.55 -10.06 -37.85
C SER A 323 6.62 -8.58 -38.23
N GLU A 324 6.68 -8.29 -39.53
CA GLU A 324 6.63 -6.92 -40.02
C GLU A 324 5.29 -6.22 -39.73
N GLU A 325 4.20 -6.97 -39.81
CA GLU A 325 2.84 -6.51 -39.50
C GLU A 325 2.72 -6.13 -38.01
N GLU A 326 3.18 -7.03 -37.12
CA GLU A 326 3.20 -6.80 -35.68
C GLU A 326 4.11 -5.63 -35.29
N TYR A 327 5.25 -5.45 -35.98
CA TYR A 327 6.13 -4.31 -35.76
C TYR A 327 5.41 -2.97 -35.96
N PHE A 328 4.66 -2.81 -37.07
CA PHE A 328 3.93 -1.57 -37.33
C PHE A 328 2.82 -1.33 -36.32
N GLU A 329 2.09 -2.39 -35.91
CA GLU A 329 1.08 -2.28 -34.86
C GLU A 329 1.67 -1.83 -33.52
N LEU A 330 2.73 -2.50 -33.05
CA LEU A 330 3.38 -2.21 -31.77
C LEU A 330 4.04 -0.82 -31.74
N LYS A 331 4.59 -0.36 -32.87
CA LYS A 331 5.23 0.96 -32.98
C LYS A 331 4.26 2.12 -32.81
N ASP A 332 3.03 1.95 -33.29
CA ASP A 332 1.96 2.95 -33.19
C ASP A 332 1.31 2.99 -31.81
N ARG A 333 1.49 1.94 -30.99
CA ARG A 333 0.98 1.93 -29.61
C ARG A 333 1.64 3.03 -28.78
N PRO A 334 0.86 3.81 -28.00
CA PRO A 334 1.40 4.77 -27.03
C PRO A 334 2.06 4.05 -25.85
N LEU A 335 3.00 4.71 -25.17
CA LEU A 335 3.76 4.11 -24.05
C LEU A 335 2.90 3.65 -22.87
N LYS A 336 1.74 4.28 -22.64
CA LYS A 336 0.75 3.95 -21.59
C LYS A 336 1.37 3.41 -20.29
N ILE A 337 2.11 4.27 -19.60
CA ILE A 337 2.64 3.97 -18.28
C ILE A 337 1.69 4.44 -17.18
N ILE A 338 1.79 3.81 -16.01
CA ILE A 338 1.16 4.31 -14.78
C ILE A 338 1.79 5.65 -14.41
N PRO A 339 0.98 6.70 -14.15
CA PRO A 339 1.50 7.97 -13.65
C PRO A 339 2.28 7.73 -12.35
N PRO A 340 3.50 8.30 -12.21
CA PRO A 340 4.30 8.09 -11.02
C PRO A 340 3.58 8.71 -9.82
N THR A 341 2.90 7.89 -9.04
CA THR A 341 2.17 8.33 -7.83
C THR A 341 3.14 8.44 -6.64
N PHE A 342 4.41 8.06 -6.83
CA PHE A 342 5.29 7.66 -5.73
C PHE A 342 6.51 8.58 -5.60
N LYS A 343 6.36 9.66 -4.83
CA LYS A 343 7.50 10.31 -4.16
C LYS A 343 7.89 9.60 -2.86
N SER A 344 7.29 8.43 -2.59
CA SER A 344 7.24 7.75 -1.30
C SER A 344 7.66 6.27 -1.42
N LEU A 345 8.29 5.69 -0.39
CA LEU A 345 8.71 4.27 -0.31
C LEU A 345 7.51 3.28 -0.30
N SER A 346 6.30 3.76 0.00
CA SER A 346 5.01 3.06 0.06
C SER A 346 3.88 3.98 -0.44
N LYS A 347 2.86 3.43 -1.10
CA LYS A 347 1.71 4.19 -1.60
C LYS A 347 0.90 4.85 -0.47
N TYR A 348 0.81 4.20 0.69
CA TYR A 348 -0.08 4.59 1.79
C TYR A 348 0.67 4.58 3.13
N PRO A 349 1.51 5.59 3.42
CA PRO A 349 2.45 5.54 4.54
C PRO A 349 1.73 5.38 5.89
N ALA A 350 0.64 6.12 6.11
CA ALA A 350 -0.11 6.05 7.36
C ALA A 350 -0.74 4.68 7.62
N PHE A 351 -1.21 4.00 6.57
CA PHE A 351 -1.72 2.64 6.68
C PHE A 351 -0.59 1.64 6.92
N ASN A 352 0.53 1.80 6.20
CA ASN A 352 1.70 0.94 6.36
C ASN A 352 2.28 0.96 7.79
N ASP A 353 2.22 2.08 8.50
CA ASP A 353 2.60 2.12 9.92
C ASP A 353 1.70 1.20 10.77
N ILE A 354 0.39 1.15 10.48
CA ILE A 354 -0.55 0.25 11.18
C ILE A 354 -0.22 -1.22 10.88
N VAL A 355 0.03 -1.55 9.61
CA VAL A 355 0.47 -2.90 9.21
C VAL A 355 1.77 -3.29 9.91
N THR A 356 2.71 -2.35 10.03
CA THR A 356 3.98 -2.59 10.75
C THR A 356 3.75 -2.87 12.23
N LEU A 357 2.84 -2.13 12.88
CA LEU A 357 2.46 -2.38 14.27
C LEU A 357 1.78 -3.73 14.46
N ASP A 358 0.96 -4.17 13.51
CA ASP A 358 0.27 -5.45 13.58
C ASP A 358 1.20 -6.64 13.35
N LEU A 359 2.13 -6.56 12.39
CA LEU A 359 3.11 -7.63 12.15
C LEU A 359 4.02 -7.86 13.34
N ARG A 360 4.51 -6.78 13.98
CA ARG A 360 5.41 -6.86 15.15
C ARG A 360 4.79 -7.51 16.37
N LYS A 361 3.47 -7.76 16.39
CA LYS A 361 2.82 -8.53 17.46
C LYS A 361 3.12 -10.03 17.35
N ASN A 362 3.34 -10.53 16.13
CA ASN A 362 3.40 -11.97 15.84
C ASN A 362 4.65 -12.41 15.06
N PHE A 363 5.44 -11.48 14.52
CA PHE A 363 6.62 -11.76 13.70
C PHE A 363 7.83 -10.97 14.17
N ASP A 364 8.99 -11.62 14.15
CA ASP A 364 10.28 -10.97 14.37
C ASP A 364 10.72 -10.17 13.14
N ASP A 365 11.40 -9.04 13.37
CA ASP A 365 11.88 -8.14 12.31
C ASP A 365 12.83 -8.86 11.31
N SER A 366 13.50 -9.96 11.71
CA SER A 366 14.37 -10.76 10.83
C SER A 366 13.57 -11.60 9.82
N ASP A 367 12.46 -12.20 10.24
CA ASP A 367 11.63 -13.04 9.40
C ASP A 367 10.96 -12.24 8.27
N LEU A 368 10.56 -11.00 8.58
CA LEU A 368 10.00 -10.07 7.61
C LEU A 368 11.02 -9.65 6.52
N ARG A 369 12.33 -9.82 6.76
CA ARG A 369 13.38 -9.39 5.84
C ARG A 369 13.93 -10.49 4.95
N THR A 370 13.88 -11.75 5.39
CA THR A 370 14.59 -12.86 4.74
C THR A 370 13.68 -13.88 4.06
N LYS A 371 12.40 -13.98 4.46
CA LYS A 371 11.50 -15.08 4.05
C LYS A 371 10.59 -14.77 2.85
N GLY A 372 10.76 -13.63 2.17
CA GLY A 372 9.97 -13.33 0.97
C GLY A 372 8.46 -13.23 1.17
N LEU A 373 8.03 -12.84 2.38
CA LEU A 373 6.63 -12.92 2.76
C LEU A 373 5.73 -12.01 1.91
N ARG A 374 4.60 -12.53 1.45
CA ARG A 374 3.48 -11.80 0.86
C ARG A 374 2.48 -11.48 1.96
N ILE A 375 2.37 -10.20 2.31
CA ILE A 375 1.46 -9.68 3.33
C ILE A 375 0.23 -9.13 2.60
N ILE A 376 -0.89 -9.83 2.68
CA ILE A 376 -2.17 -9.35 2.17
C ILE A 376 -2.86 -8.56 3.28
N THR A 377 -3.20 -7.32 3.01
CA THR A 377 -3.82 -6.41 3.98
C THR A 377 -5.32 -6.26 3.75
N ASN A 378 -5.99 -5.62 4.70
CA ASN A 378 -7.40 -5.26 4.61
C ASN A 378 -7.63 -3.94 3.87
N LEU A 379 -6.56 -3.29 3.38
CA LEU A 379 -6.67 -2.01 2.68
C LEU A 379 -7.58 -2.14 1.47
N ASP A 380 -8.62 -1.31 1.42
CA ASP A 380 -9.43 -1.07 0.23
C ASP A 380 -8.88 0.16 -0.51
N PRO A 381 -8.26 0.00 -1.69
CA PRO A 381 -7.63 1.12 -2.40
C PRO A 381 -8.63 2.21 -2.80
N VAL A 382 -9.88 1.85 -3.09
CA VAL A 382 -10.92 2.79 -3.50
C VAL A 382 -11.39 3.62 -2.31
N VAL A 383 -11.62 2.99 -1.15
CA VAL A 383 -11.98 3.69 0.09
C VAL A 383 -10.84 4.59 0.56
N GLN A 384 -9.59 4.12 0.48
CA GLN A 384 -8.41 4.91 0.81
C GLN A 384 -8.30 6.17 -0.07
N ASP A 385 -8.43 6.04 -1.39
CA ASP A 385 -8.41 7.17 -2.32
C ASP A 385 -9.51 8.20 -1.97
N TYR A 386 -10.73 7.74 -1.66
CA TYR A 386 -11.82 8.64 -1.24
C TYR A 386 -11.52 9.33 0.09
N LEU A 387 -10.91 8.62 1.05
CA LEU A 387 -10.54 9.17 2.35
C LEU A 387 -9.51 10.30 2.20
N GLU A 388 -8.46 10.05 1.44
CA GLU A 388 -7.41 11.03 1.13
C GLU A 388 -7.97 12.25 0.41
N GLU A 389 -8.81 12.03 -0.60
CA GLU A 389 -9.39 13.11 -1.38
C GLU A 389 -10.29 14.00 -0.52
N SER A 390 -11.10 13.40 0.37
CA SER A 390 -11.93 14.15 1.30
C SER A 390 -11.11 14.99 2.25
N ILE A 391 -10.07 14.43 2.90
CA ILE A 391 -9.22 15.18 3.85
C ILE A 391 -8.52 16.35 3.16
N ARG A 392 -8.14 16.20 1.89
CA ARG A 392 -7.56 17.28 1.09
C ARG A 392 -8.59 18.35 0.72
N LYS A 393 -9.78 17.96 0.23
CA LYS A 393 -10.88 18.86 -0.15
C LYS A 393 -11.42 19.67 1.03
N THR A 394 -11.76 18.97 2.12
CA THR A 394 -11.05 19.13 3.38
C THR A 394 -10.50 20.49 3.79
N LYS A 395 -9.24 20.39 4.16
CA LYS A 395 -8.34 21.50 4.39
C LYS A 395 -8.55 22.66 3.41
N ALA A 396 -8.59 22.39 2.09
CA ALA A 396 -8.69 23.44 1.08
C ALA A 396 -9.94 24.33 1.23
N LYS A 397 -11.13 23.76 1.52
CA LYS A 397 -12.35 24.56 1.75
C LYS A 397 -12.27 25.40 3.03
N LEU A 398 -11.58 24.91 4.05
CA LEU A 398 -11.47 25.61 5.33
C LEU A 398 -10.44 26.71 5.29
N GLU A 399 -9.30 26.47 4.64
CA GLU A 399 -8.34 27.52 4.29
C GLU A 399 -9.01 28.62 3.47
N LYS A 400 -9.85 28.26 2.49
CA LYS A 400 -10.64 29.22 1.72
C LYS A 400 -11.64 30.01 2.57
N ARG A 401 -12.27 29.38 3.56
CA ARG A 401 -13.32 29.99 4.39
C ARG A 401 -12.76 30.86 5.52
N TYR A 402 -11.71 30.40 6.18
CA TYR A 402 -11.17 31.00 7.40
C TYR A 402 -9.80 31.64 7.20
N GLY A 403 -9.21 31.58 6.01
CA GLY A 403 -7.96 32.24 5.66
C GLY A 403 -6.69 31.46 6.03
N SER A 404 -5.55 32.10 5.81
CA SER A 404 -4.20 31.51 5.92
C SER A 404 -3.79 31.05 7.32
N GLN A 405 -4.52 31.46 8.37
CA GLN A 405 -4.35 30.95 9.73
C GLN A 405 -4.58 29.44 9.86
N LEU A 406 -5.24 28.81 8.88
CA LEU A 406 -5.44 27.35 8.81
C LEU A 406 -4.45 26.64 7.87
N ASN A 407 -3.40 27.29 7.37
CA ASN A 407 -2.42 26.65 6.49
C ASN A 407 -1.72 25.44 7.16
N GLU A 408 -1.52 25.53 8.48
CA GLU A 408 -0.94 24.46 9.31
C GLU A 408 -1.98 23.45 9.81
N LEU A 409 -3.25 23.60 9.42
CA LEU A 409 -4.30 22.65 9.76
C LEU A 409 -3.92 21.26 9.27
N GLU A 410 -4.04 20.29 10.16
CA GLU A 410 -3.84 18.87 9.88
C GLU A 410 -5.09 18.09 10.24
N GLY A 411 -5.12 16.83 9.84
CA GLY A 411 -6.27 15.96 10.06
C GLY A 411 -5.88 14.50 9.91
N ALA A 412 -6.66 13.64 10.55
CA ALA A 412 -6.56 12.21 10.44
C ALA A 412 -7.94 11.59 10.12
N GLY A 413 -7.93 10.41 9.53
CA GLY A 413 -9.12 9.61 9.33
C GLY A 413 -8.78 8.13 9.29
N ILE A 414 -9.67 7.31 9.83
CA ILE A 414 -9.58 5.85 9.77
C ILE A 414 -10.96 5.32 9.42
N VAL A 415 -11.01 4.35 8.51
CA VAL A 415 -12.21 3.59 8.19
C VAL A 415 -12.01 2.15 8.62
N VAL A 416 -13.00 1.62 9.36
CA VAL A 416 -13.02 0.23 9.80
C VAL A 416 -14.32 -0.45 9.37
N ASP A 417 -14.23 -1.74 9.04
CA ASP A 417 -15.42 -2.57 8.97
C ASP A 417 -16.01 -2.72 10.37
N SER A 418 -17.31 -2.47 10.49
CA SER A 418 -17.97 -2.47 11.79
C SER A 418 -18.07 -3.87 12.39
N PHE A 419 -18.16 -4.92 11.59
CA PHE A 419 -18.38 -6.29 12.07
C PHE A 419 -17.05 -7.00 12.34
N SER A 420 -16.14 -7.00 11.37
CA SER A 420 -14.86 -7.70 11.44
C SER A 420 -13.78 -6.94 12.20
N GLY A 421 -13.89 -5.61 12.34
CA GLY A 421 -12.83 -4.76 12.90
C GLY A 421 -11.66 -4.56 11.93
N GLU A 422 -11.81 -4.94 10.66
CA GLU A 422 -10.77 -4.74 9.66
C GLU A 422 -10.55 -3.24 9.40
N VAL A 423 -9.30 -2.79 9.49
CA VAL A 423 -8.92 -1.42 9.09
C VAL A 423 -8.80 -1.41 7.57
N VAL A 424 -9.71 -0.71 6.89
CA VAL A 424 -9.80 -0.69 5.42
C VAL A 424 -9.18 0.55 4.79
N ALA A 425 -9.03 1.64 5.55
CA ALA A 425 -8.34 2.86 5.10
C ALA A 425 -7.82 3.65 6.29
N ALA A 426 -6.69 4.34 6.12
CA ALA A 426 -6.12 5.22 7.13
C ALA A 426 -5.33 6.38 6.51
N VAL A 427 -5.53 7.59 7.04
CA VAL A 427 -4.82 8.81 6.67
C VAL A 427 -4.37 9.52 7.96
N GLY A 428 -3.07 9.82 8.04
CA GLY A 428 -2.46 10.47 9.21
C GLY A 428 -2.06 11.93 9.03
N SER A 429 -2.33 12.51 7.85
CA SER A 429 -2.00 13.91 7.53
C SER A 429 -2.85 14.43 6.36
N THR A 430 -2.99 15.75 6.30
CA THR A 430 -3.54 16.48 5.14
C THR A 430 -2.66 16.43 3.89
N LYS A 431 -1.44 15.90 4.02
CA LYS A 431 -0.55 15.50 2.92
C LYS A 431 -0.35 13.97 2.96
N PRO A 432 -1.32 13.17 2.45
CA PRO A 432 -1.34 11.71 2.69
C PRO A 432 -0.10 10.96 2.19
N ASN A 433 0.50 11.43 1.09
CA ASN A 433 1.71 10.84 0.48
C ASN A 433 3.03 11.23 1.18
N SER A 434 2.97 11.98 2.28
CA SER A 434 4.16 12.39 3.02
C SER A 434 4.47 11.43 4.17
N TYR A 435 5.76 11.14 4.36
CA TYR A 435 6.24 10.46 5.57
C TYR A 435 6.30 11.43 6.74
N GLY A 436 6.11 10.89 7.94
CA GLY A 436 6.33 11.62 9.17
C GLY A 436 5.36 11.18 10.25
N PHE A 437 4.86 12.16 11.00
CA PHE A 437 4.00 11.93 12.15
C PHE A 437 2.61 11.45 11.73
N ASN A 438 2.32 10.18 11.97
CA ASN A 438 1.04 9.57 11.64
C ASN A 438 0.00 9.85 12.72
N ARG A 439 -0.83 10.88 12.48
CA ARG A 439 -1.83 11.32 13.47
C ARG A 439 -2.91 10.28 13.75
N ALA A 440 -3.16 9.34 12.83
CA ALA A 440 -4.15 8.28 13.02
C ALA A 440 -3.80 7.38 14.24
N ILE A 441 -2.51 7.22 14.53
CA ILE A 441 -2.03 6.36 15.62
C ILE A 441 -1.25 7.12 16.70
N ASN A 442 -0.51 8.17 16.34
CA ASN A 442 0.41 8.87 17.26
C ASN A 442 -0.19 10.13 17.89
N ALA A 443 -1.25 10.72 17.31
CA ALA A 443 -1.85 11.94 17.87
C ALA A 443 -2.79 11.60 19.02
N VAL A 444 -2.24 11.46 20.22
CA VAL A 444 -3.02 11.32 21.46
C VAL A 444 -3.56 12.70 21.86
N ARG A 445 -4.89 12.84 21.90
CA ARG A 445 -5.59 14.10 22.17
C ARG A 445 -6.81 13.85 23.07
N PRO A 446 -7.23 14.83 23.88
CA PRO A 446 -8.55 14.80 24.53
C PRO A 446 -9.64 14.56 23.49
N ILE A 447 -10.51 13.57 23.72
CA ILE A 447 -11.56 13.18 22.77
C ILE A 447 -12.84 14.01 22.92
N GLY A 448 -12.91 14.87 23.95
CA GLY A 448 -14.06 15.74 24.20
C GLY A 448 -15.39 15.00 24.33
N SER A 449 -16.44 15.52 23.71
CA SER A 449 -17.80 14.96 23.77
C SER A 449 -17.94 13.57 23.15
N LEU A 450 -16.96 13.06 22.39
CA LEU A 450 -16.92 11.67 21.93
C LEU A 450 -16.92 10.65 23.07
N ILE A 451 -16.63 11.07 24.31
CA ILE A 451 -16.72 10.20 25.47
C ILE A 451 -18.17 9.94 25.92
N LYS A 452 -19.09 10.88 25.65
CA LYS A 452 -20.44 10.87 26.22
C LYS A 452 -21.20 9.59 25.88
N PRO A 453 -21.20 9.08 24.64
CA PRO A 453 -21.87 7.81 24.34
C PRO A 453 -21.46 6.65 25.26
N PHE A 454 -20.22 6.64 25.76
CA PHE A 454 -19.75 5.62 26.69
C PHE A 454 -20.40 5.78 28.07
N ILE A 455 -20.57 7.02 28.54
CA ILE A 455 -21.25 7.34 29.81
C ILE A 455 -22.72 6.96 29.75
N TYR A 456 -23.40 7.31 28.66
CA TYR A 456 -24.81 6.94 28.46
C TYR A 456 -24.97 5.44 28.27
N LEU A 457 -24.01 4.74 27.65
CA LEU A 457 -24.02 3.28 27.59
C LEU A 457 -23.89 2.64 28.98
N SER A 458 -23.07 3.22 29.88
CA SER A 458 -23.01 2.77 31.28
C SER A 458 -24.36 2.91 31.98
N ALA A 459 -25.10 4.00 31.72
CA ALA A 459 -26.46 4.18 32.24
C ALA A 459 -27.45 3.16 31.67
N LEU A 460 -27.50 3.02 30.35
CA LEU A 460 -28.47 2.15 29.65
C LEU A 460 -28.26 0.66 29.95
N GLN A 461 -27.08 0.25 30.41
CA GLN A 461 -26.86 -1.10 30.93
C GLN A 461 -27.59 -1.35 32.25
N GLN A 462 -27.88 -0.31 33.05
CA GLN A 462 -28.67 -0.38 34.27
C GLN A 462 -30.16 -0.14 33.96
N TYR A 463 -30.75 -1.01 33.12
CA TYR A 463 -32.11 -0.86 32.56
C TYR A 463 -33.24 -0.76 33.60
N GLY A 464 -33.03 -1.20 34.84
CA GLY A 464 -33.98 -1.01 35.94
C GLY A 464 -34.00 0.42 36.50
N LYS A 465 -33.00 1.25 36.18
CA LYS A 465 -32.84 2.62 36.70
C LYS A 465 -32.91 3.68 35.60
N TYR A 466 -32.30 3.42 34.44
CA TYR A 466 -32.24 4.38 33.34
C TYR A 466 -32.92 3.88 32.07
N ASN A 467 -33.67 4.77 31.43
CA ASN A 467 -34.24 4.59 30.09
C ASN A 467 -34.15 5.93 29.32
N LEU A 468 -34.59 5.95 28.07
CA LEU A 468 -34.49 7.13 27.22
C LEU A 468 -35.26 8.36 27.74
N SER A 469 -36.31 8.15 28.54
CA SER A 469 -37.14 9.21 29.15
C SER A 469 -36.71 9.60 30.57
N THR A 470 -35.70 8.95 31.14
CA THR A 470 -35.17 9.34 32.46
C THR A 470 -34.75 10.81 32.42
N LEU A 471 -35.27 11.61 33.35
CA LEU A 471 -34.95 13.03 33.48
C LEU A 471 -33.57 13.18 34.12
N LEU A 472 -32.73 14.02 33.51
CA LEU A 472 -31.40 14.39 33.98
C LEU A 472 -31.38 15.88 34.31
N ASP A 473 -30.84 16.23 35.46
CA ASP A 473 -30.71 17.61 35.92
C ASP A 473 -29.58 18.34 35.17
N ASP A 474 -29.93 19.32 34.33
CA ASP A 474 -29.03 20.22 33.62
C ASP A 474 -28.94 21.61 34.27
N SER A 475 -29.35 21.76 35.53
CA SER A 475 -29.17 23.00 36.31
C SER A 475 -27.71 23.20 36.74
N LYS A 476 -27.34 24.46 37.04
CA LYS A 476 -25.99 24.87 37.43
C LYS A 476 -25.38 23.88 38.42
N LEU A 477 -24.20 23.36 38.07
CA LEU A 477 -23.47 22.37 38.86
C LEU A 477 -22.14 22.99 39.34
N SER A 478 -21.87 22.85 40.63
CA SER A 478 -20.61 23.21 41.25
C SER A 478 -20.04 21.97 41.94
N VAL A 479 -18.88 21.50 41.48
CA VAL A 479 -18.26 20.27 41.96
C VAL A 479 -17.01 20.59 42.76
N PRO A 480 -16.96 20.29 44.08
CA PRO A 480 -15.75 20.49 44.86
C PRO A 480 -14.64 19.55 44.37
N LEU A 481 -13.45 20.10 44.15
CA LEU A 481 -12.23 19.36 43.84
C LEU A 481 -11.34 19.29 45.10
N SER A 482 -10.16 18.68 44.99
CA SER A 482 -9.19 18.66 46.09
C SER A 482 -8.75 20.09 46.46
N GLY A 483 -8.74 20.38 47.77
CA GLY A 483 -8.49 21.74 48.31
C GLY A 483 -9.72 22.64 48.21
N ASP A 484 -9.50 23.95 48.04
CA ASP A 484 -10.57 24.96 47.92
C ASP A 484 -11.04 25.20 46.47
N ASN A 485 -10.64 24.33 45.54
CA ASN A 485 -10.98 24.49 44.13
C ASN A 485 -12.39 23.94 43.84
N VAL A 486 -13.17 24.68 43.05
CA VAL A 486 -14.49 24.25 42.58
C VAL A 486 -14.48 24.21 41.05
N TRP A 487 -15.01 23.14 40.47
CA TRP A 487 -15.20 23.00 39.04
C TRP A 487 -16.67 23.20 38.66
N GLU A 488 -16.93 24.16 37.79
CA GLU A 488 -18.27 24.49 37.29
C GLU A 488 -18.34 24.24 35.76
N PRO A 489 -18.82 23.06 35.31
CA PRO A 489 -19.00 22.82 33.88
C PRO A 489 -20.13 23.70 33.32
N ASN A 490 -19.97 24.11 32.06
CA ASN A 490 -20.99 24.83 31.31
C ASN A 490 -21.36 24.07 30.03
N ASN A 491 -22.62 24.21 29.60
CA ASN A 491 -23.04 23.77 28.28
C ASN A 491 -22.43 24.65 27.19
N PHE A 492 -22.30 24.11 25.98
CA PHE A 492 -21.68 24.80 24.86
C PHE A 492 -22.41 26.10 24.50
N ASP A 493 -23.74 26.12 24.64
CA ASP A 493 -24.60 27.27 24.40
C ASP A 493 -24.69 28.24 25.61
N LYS A 494 -23.98 27.94 26.70
CA LYS A 494 -23.95 28.70 27.96
C LYS A 494 -25.31 28.82 28.65
N LYS A 495 -26.23 27.87 28.41
CA LYS A 495 -27.54 27.82 29.07
C LYS A 495 -27.68 26.55 29.91
N PHE A 496 -28.58 26.62 30.88
CA PHE A 496 -29.01 25.47 31.68
C PHE A 496 -30.44 25.13 31.27
N HIS A 497 -30.73 23.85 31.06
CA HIS A 497 -32.01 23.39 30.49
C HIS A 497 -32.96 22.79 31.52
N GLY A 498 -32.60 22.79 32.80
CA GLY A 498 -33.39 22.15 33.86
C GLY A 498 -33.44 20.63 33.66
N ASP A 499 -34.57 20.02 33.95
CA ASP A 499 -34.75 18.58 33.75
C ASP A 499 -34.93 18.24 32.27
N VAL A 500 -33.99 17.48 31.72
CA VAL A 500 -33.99 17.06 30.31
C VAL A 500 -34.02 15.54 30.20
N PRO A 501 -34.79 14.96 29.26
CA PRO A 501 -34.74 13.53 29.02
C PRO A 501 -33.35 13.05 28.60
N LEU A 502 -32.95 11.85 29.03
CA LEU A 502 -31.64 11.24 28.75
C LEU A 502 -31.30 11.24 27.25
N HIS A 503 -32.25 10.89 26.39
CA HIS A 503 -32.03 10.92 24.94
C HIS A 503 -31.74 12.32 24.41
N LEU A 504 -32.43 13.36 24.94
CA LEU A 504 -32.24 14.74 24.53
C LEU A 504 -30.86 15.23 24.98
N ALA A 505 -30.50 14.97 26.24
CA ALA A 505 -29.22 15.36 26.82
C ALA A 505 -28.02 14.82 26.02
N LEU A 506 -28.07 13.57 25.55
CA LEU A 506 -27.03 13.02 24.68
C LEU A 506 -27.11 13.61 23.26
N SER A 507 -28.31 13.74 22.67
CA SER A 507 -28.46 14.21 21.30
C SER A 507 -28.01 15.66 21.08
N GLU A 508 -28.22 16.52 22.09
CA GLU A 508 -27.75 17.90 22.13
C GLU A 508 -26.37 18.04 22.80
N SER A 509 -25.81 16.94 23.30
CA SER A 509 -24.50 16.88 23.93
C SER A 509 -24.35 17.85 25.11
N TYR A 510 -25.33 17.87 26.03
CA TYR A 510 -25.25 18.70 27.24
C TYR A 510 -24.16 18.22 28.21
N ASN A 511 -23.28 19.12 28.61
CA ASN A 511 -22.15 18.83 29.47
C ASN A 511 -22.60 18.60 30.91
N VAL A 512 -23.48 19.46 31.44
CA VAL A 512 -23.84 19.45 32.86
C VAL A 512 -24.65 18.20 33.21
N ALA A 513 -25.71 17.91 32.46
CA ALA A 513 -26.47 16.65 32.59
C ALA A 513 -25.56 15.41 32.49
N THR A 514 -24.60 15.40 31.56
CA THR A 514 -23.69 14.25 31.40
C THR A 514 -22.70 14.11 32.56
N THR A 515 -22.18 15.23 33.10
CA THR A 515 -21.33 15.20 34.29
C THR A 515 -22.07 14.63 35.49
N ARG A 516 -23.31 15.07 35.75
CA ARG A 516 -24.11 14.55 36.86
C ARG A 516 -24.39 13.06 36.70
N LEU A 517 -24.81 12.63 35.51
CA LEU A 517 -25.02 11.23 35.21
C LEU A 517 -23.76 10.40 35.46
N GLY A 518 -22.59 10.85 34.98
CA GLY A 518 -21.32 10.17 35.21
C GLY A 518 -20.96 10.06 36.70
N MET A 519 -21.17 11.13 37.48
CA MET A 519 -20.95 11.13 38.93
C MET A 519 -21.89 10.17 39.66
N GLU A 520 -23.17 10.11 39.26
CA GLU A 520 -24.17 9.22 39.84
C GLU A 520 -23.90 7.73 39.53
N LEU A 521 -23.43 7.43 38.32
CA LEU A 521 -23.03 6.08 37.92
C LEU A 521 -21.77 5.61 38.65
N GLY A 522 -20.88 6.55 38.96
CA GLY A 522 -19.58 6.30 39.58
C GLY A 522 -18.51 5.79 38.60
N TYR A 523 -17.25 6.06 38.95
CA TYR A 523 -16.09 5.74 38.11
C TYR A 523 -15.94 4.23 37.81
N SER A 524 -16.33 3.35 38.74
CA SER A 524 -16.20 1.89 38.54
C SER A 524 -17.07 1.38 37.38
N ALA A 525 -18.35 1.77 37.35
CA ALA A 525 -19.27 1.36 36.29
C ALA A 525 -18.87 1.91 34.91
N VAL A 526 -18.37 3.15 34.89
CA VAL A 526 -17.83 3.77 33.68
C VAL A 526 -16.56 3.05 33.21
N GLN A 527 -15.64 2.73 34.12
CA GLN A 527 -14.42 1.98 33.80
C GLN A 527 -14.73 0.59 33.24
N GLU A 528 -15.73 -0.11 33.76
CA GLU A 528 -16.16 -1.41 33.23
C GLU A 528 -16.62 -1.28 31.77
N THR A 529 -17.41 -0.24 31.48
CA THR A 529 -17.87 0.05 30.11
C THR A 529 -16.70 0.35 29.18
N PHE A 530 -15.73 1.14 29.62
CA PHE A 530 -14.52 1.46 28.84
C PHE A 530 -13.72 0.19 28.53
N THR A 531 -13.51 -0.67 29.52
CA THR A 531 -12.80 -1.95 29.36
C THR A 531 -13.52 -2.83 28.35
N LYS A 532 -14.86 -2.96 28.44
CA LYS A 532 -15.68 -3.72 27.49
C LYS A 532 -15.61 -3.15 26.07
N LEU A 533 -15.53 -1.83 25.90
CA LEU A 533 -15.29 -1.17 24.61
C LEU A 533 -13.85 -1.37 24.08
N GLY A 534 -12.96 -2.04 24.82
CA GLY A 534 -11.58 -2.28 24.42
C GLY A 534 -10.60 -1.15 24.75
N ILE A 535 -11.02 -0.19 25.58
CA ILE A 535 -10.16 0.89 26.05
C ILE A 535 -9.30 0.36 27.20
N LYS A 536 -7.99 0.21 26.95
CA LYS A 536 -7.04 -0.32 27.95
C LYS A 536 -6.61 0.73 29.00
N LYS A 537 -6.63 2.01 28.65
CA LYS A 537 -6.24 3.11 29.54
C LYS A 537 -7.29 3.28 30.64
N ARG A 538 -6.86 3.34 31.90
CA ARG A 538 -7.75 3.59 33.04
C ARG A 538 -8.26 5.03 33.01
N ILE A 539 -9.52 5.21 33.38
CA ILE A 539 -10.10 6.54 33.60
C ILE A 539 -9.53 7.13 34.88
N SER A 540 -9.35 8.44 34.88
CA SER A 540 -8.94 9.16 36.08
C SER A 540 -10.15 9.55 36.93
N ASN A 541 -9.95 9.65 38.24
CA ASN A 541 -11.00 9.98 39.20
C ASN A 541 -11.23 11.50 39.32
N TYR A 542 -11.48 12.18 38.20
CA TYR A 542 -11.88 13.59 38.19
C TYR A 542 -13.15 13.78 37.35
N PRO A 543 -14.11 14.62 37.79
CA PRO A 543 -15.42 14.76 37.13
C PRO A 543 -15.35 15.26 35.67
N SER A 544 -14.28 15.98 35.29
CA SER A 544 -14.06 16.43 33.92
C SER A 544 -13.94 15.29 32.91
N ILE A 545 -13.66 14.07 33.38
CA ILE A 545 -13.55 12.89 32.53
C ILE A 545 -14.84 12.65 31.74
N PHE A 546 -16.00 12.84 32.38
CA PHE A 546 -17.31 12.54 31.78
C PHE A 546 -17.69 13.46 30.62
N VAL A 547 -16.95 14.57 30.45
CA VAL A 547 -17.15 15.56 29.38
C VAL A 547 -15.94 15.71 28.47
N GLY A 548 -14.95 14.82 28.60
CA GLY A 548 -13.98 14.60 27.53
C GLY A 548 -12.52 14.90 27.82
N SER A 549 -12.14 15.06 29.10
CA SER A 549 -10.72 15.14 29.51
C SER A 549 -10.03 13.75 29.48
N PHE A 550 -10.37 12.91 28.50
CA PHE A 550 -9.77 11.60 28.27
C PHE A 550 -9.03 11.60 26.95
N GLU A 551 -7.77 11.21 26.96
CA GLU A 551 -6.94 11.27 25.75
C GLU A 551 -6.81 9.93 25.07
N MET A 552 -7.06 9.91 23.76
CA MET A 552 -6.93 8.75 22.88
C MET A 552 -6.37 9.17 21.52
N SER A 553 -5.77 8.23 20.79
CA SER A 553 -5.55 8.40 19.35
C SER A 553 -6.80 8.05 18.55
N PRO A 554 -6.91 8.49 17.27
CA PRO A 554 -8.02 8.09 16.40
C PRO A 554 -8.22 6.58 16.31
N LEU A 555 -7.14 5.80 16.23
CA LEU A 555 -7.20 4.33 16.21
C LEU A 555 -7.79 3.74 17.50
N GLN A 556 -7.48 4.32 18.65
CA GLN A 556 -8.06 3.87 19.92
C GLN A 556 -9.54 4.25 20.02
N ALA A 557 -9.91 5.46 19.58
CA ALA A 557 -11.29 5.92 19.63
C ALA A 557 -12.19 5.08 18.72
N ILE A 558 -11.76 4.81 17.48
CA ILE A 558 -12.55 4.01 16.53
C ILE A 558 -12.71 2.56 16.96
N GLN A 559 -11.75 1.98 17.71
CA GLN A 559 -11.91 0.65 18.33
C GLN A 559 -13.12 0.61 19.28
N ALA A 560 -13.30 1.63 20.12
CA ALA A 560 -14.43 1.69 21.04
C ALA A 560 -15.76 1.83 20.29
N TYR A 561 -15.79 2.68 19.28
CA TYR A 561 -16.99 2.86 18.46
C TYR A 561 -17.32 1.63 17.61
N GLN A 562 -16.32 0.85 17.15
CA GLN A 562 -16.53 -0.41 16.41
C GLN A 562 -17.50 -1.33 17.15
N THR A 563 -17.28 -1.52 18.45
CA THR A 563 -18.15 -2.37 19.29
C THR A 563 -19.58 -1.85 19.37
N ILE A 564 -19.75 -0.52 19.40
CA ILE A 564 -21.08 0.12 19.38
C ILE A 564 -21.75 -0.10 18.02
N ALA A 565 -21.02 0.04 16.91
CA ALA A 565 -21.60 -0.18 15.59
C ALA A 565 -22.01 -1.62 15.35
N SER A 566 -21.18 -2.56 15.83
CA SER A 566 -21.37 -4.00 15.74
C SER A 566 -22.37 -4.55 16.75
N GLU A 567 -23.40 -3.80 17.14
CA GLU A 567 -24.46 -4.28 18.04
C GLU A 567 -23.97 -4.86 19.39
N GLY A 568 -22.81 -4.42 19.88
CA GLY A 568 -22.19 -4.89 21.12
C GLY A 568 -21.12 -5.97 20.97
N PHE A 569 -20.81 -6.39 19.73
CA PHE A 569 -19.74 -7.33 19.43
C PHE A 569 -18.40 -6.60 19.24
N PHE A 570 -17.44 -6.91 20.11
CA PHE A 570 -16.09 -6.39 20.02
C PHE A 570 -15.24 -7.24 19.07
N SER A 571 -14.61 -6.57 18.11
CA SER A 571 -13.63 -7.15 17.20
C SER A 571 -12.34 -6.32 17.29
N PRO A 572 -11.20 -6.90 17.72
CA PRO A 572 -9.93 -6.18 17.73
C PRO A 572 -9.58 -5.65 16.35
N LEU A 573 -9.19 -4.37 16.27
CA LEU A 573 -8.79 -3.78 15.00
C LEU A 573 -7.55 -4.48 14.43
N ASN A 574 -7.60 -4.77 13.13
CA ASN A 574 -6.54 -5.48 12.42
C ASN A 574 -6.42 -4.99 10.97
N SER A 575 -5.19 -4.77 10.51
CA SER A 575 -4.88 -4.34 9.14
C SER A 575 -4.43 -5.46 8.21
N ILE A 576 -4.18 -6.68 8.72
CA ILE A 576 -3.59 -7.79 7.97
C ILE A 576 -4.62 -8.91 7.76
N ARG A 577 -4.82 -9.32 6.51
CA ARG A 577 -5.68 -10.46 6.18
C ARG A 577 -4.91 -11.78 6.31
N SER A 578 -3.80 -11.88 5.60
CA SER A 578 -2.92 -13.06 5.61
C SER A 578 -1.45 -12.69 5.44
N VAL A 579 -0.58 -13.57 5.96
CA VAL A 579 0.86 -13.55 5.67
C VAL A 579 1.23 -14.90 5.06
N GLU A 580 1.72 -14.85 3.82
CA GLU A 580 2.00 -16.01 2.99
C GLU A 580 3.50 -16.06 2.66
N SER A 581 4.11 -17.23 2.61
CA SER A 581 5.47 -17.40 2.06
C SER A 581 5.43 -17.49 0.53
N SER A 582 6.51 -17.12 -0.15
CA SER A 582 6.66 -17.25 -1.61
C SER A 582 6.57 -18.68 -2.12
N GLU A 583 6.79 -19.68 -1.25
CA GLU A 583 6.70 -21.11 -1.57
C GLU A 583 5.37 -21.76 -1.11
N ASP A 584 4.40 -20.95 -0.67
CA ASP A 584 3.08 -21.39 -0.15
C ASP A 584 3.12 -22.37 1.06
N VAL A 585 4.29 -22.63 1.64
CA VAL A 585 4.49 -23.51 2.81
C VAL A 585 3.93 -22.92 4.12
N LEU A 586 3.92 -21.58 4.22
CA LEU A 586 3.40 -20.87 5.39
C LEU A 586 2.25 -19.96 4.96
N SER A 587 1.07 -20.18 5.54
CA SER A 587 -0.08 -19.29 5.42
C SER A 587 -0.66 -19.03 6.80
N LEU A 588 -0.41 -17.83 7.34
CA LEU A 588 -1.02 -17.37 8.57
C LEU A 588 -2.19 -16.44 8.20
N SER A 589 -3.41 -16.94 8.33
CA SER A 589 -4.61 -16.10 8.29
C SER A 589 -4.85 -15.52 9.68
N TYR A 590 -5.22 -14.24 9.75
CA TYR A 590 -5.64 -13.63 11.01
C TYR A 590 -7.12 -13.97 11.25
N PRO A 591 -7.47 -14.85 12.20
CA PRO A 591 -8.86 -15.21 12.42
C PRO A 591 -9.64 -14.04 13.00
N TYR A 592 -10.90 -13.90 12.59
CA TYR A 592 -11.82 -12.97 13.22
C TYR A 592 -12.03 -13.37 14.68
N LYS A 593 -11.66 -12.47 15.60
CA LYS A 593 -11.95 -12.59 17.03
C LYS A 593 -13.14 -11.71 17.33
N VAL A 594 -14.32 -12.31 17.45
CA VAL A 594 -15.56 -11.60 17.73
C VAL A 594 -16.06 -12.02 19.10
N GLU A 595 -16.20 -11.07 20.01
CA GLU A 595 -16.64 -11.30 21.38
C GLU A 595 -17.88 -10.45 21.67
N GLN A 596 -19.00 -11.06 22.06
CA GLN A 596 -20.13 -10.28 22.55
C GLN A 596 -19.77 -9.67 23.92
N ARG A 597 -19.63 -8.36 23.98
CA ARG A 597 -19.26 -7.64 25.22
C ARG A 597 -20.39 -6.82 25.80
N PHE A 598 -21.39 -6.49 24.98
CA PHE A 598 -22.61 -5.83 25.42
C PHE A 598 -23.84 -6.59 24.93
N ARG A 599 -24.91 -6.48 25.71
CA ARG A 599 -26.26 -6.81 25.28
C ARG A 599 -26.69 -5.88 24.15
N SER A 600 -27.48 -6.40 23.21
CA SER A 600 -27.89 -5.63 22.04
C SER A 600 -28.91 -4.54 22.37
N GLU A 601 -29.70 -4.67 23.43
CA GLU A 601 -30.76 -3.72 23.77
C GLU A 601 -30.21 -2.34 24.20
N PRO A 602 -29.25 -2.22 25.14
CA PRO A 602 -28.62 -0.94 25.46
C PRO A 602 -27.90 -0.30 24.27
N ILE A 603 -27.25 -1.11 23.43
CA ILE A 603 -26.57 -0.64 22.23
C ILE A 603 -27.58 -0.10 21.22
N TYR A 604 -28.70 -0.79 21.01
CA TYR A 604 -29.77 -0.34 20.14
C TYR A 604 -30.33 1.02 20.60
N LEU A 605 -30.61 1.18 21.90
CA LEU A 605 -31.07 2.43 22.47
C LEU A 605 -30.03 3.55 22.29
N LEU A 606 -28.75 3.26 22.53
CA LEU A 606 -27.68 4.24 22.29
C LEU A 606 -27.61 4.65 20.82
N LYS A 607 -27.61 3.69 19.88
CA LYS A 607 -27.59 3.95 18.44
C LYS A 607 -28.81 4.75 17.99
N PHE A 608 -29.98 4.50 18.57
CA PHE A 608 -31.18 5.29 18.32
C PHE A 608 -30.95 6.76 18.70
N VAL A 609 -30.38 7.05 19.88
CA VAL A 609 -30.08 8.43 20.29
C VAL A 609 -28.99 9.06 19.43
N LEU A 610 -27.94 8.31 19.08
CA LEU A 610 -26.91 8.78 18.16
C LEU A 610 -27.49 9.15 16.79
N LYS A 611 -28.52 8.45 16.30
CA LYS A 611 -29.24 8.86 15.09
C LYS A 611 -29.96 10.20 15.26
N GLN A 612 -30.48 10.51 16.46
CA GLN A 612 -31.15 11.79 16.73
C GLN A 612 -30.20 12.99 16.65
N THR A 613 -28.89 12.79 16.93
CA THR A 613 -27.88 13.86 16.76
C THR A 613 -27.89 14.44 15.33
N PHE A 614 -28.17 13.61 14.33
CA PHE A 614 -28.24 13.99 12.92
C PHE A 614 -29.60 14.51 12.47
N ILE A 615 -30.67 14.23 13.23
CA ILE A 615 -32.03 14.64 12.90
C ILE A 615 -32.33 16.01 13.50
N SER A 616 -32.09 16.17 14.80
CA SER A 616 -32.43 17.38 15.55
C SER A 616 -31.27 17.94 16.38
N GLY A 617 -30.28 17.12 16.71
CA GLY A 617 -29.18 17.49 17.62
C GLY A 617 -27.99 18.20 16.95
N THR A 618 -26.81 17.97 17.53
CA THR A 618 -25.56 18.67 17.19
C THR A 618 -25.10 18.50 15.74
N ALA A 619 -25.51 17.43 15.05
CA ALA A 619 -25.14 17.09 13.68
C ALA A 619 -26.26 17.35 12.64
N ARG A 620 -27.35 18.06 13.00
CA ARG A 620 -28.52 18.35 12.14
C ARG A 620 -28.21 19.03 10.80
N GLY A 621 -27.04 19.63 10.64
CA GLY A 621 -26.57 20.21 9.38
C GLY A 621 -26.12 19.17 8.34
N TYR A 622 -26.09 17.88 8.70
CA TYR A 622 -25.62 16.82 7.82
C TYR A 622 -26.78 16.15 7.06
N PRO A 623 -26.65 15.88 5.74
CA PRO A 623 -27.76 15.34 4.96
C PRO A 623 -28.19 13.93 5.40
N LEU A 624 -29.46 13.77 5.84
CA LEU A 624 -30.04 12.47 6.23
C LEU A 624 -30.01 11.39 5.13
N LYS A 625 -29.89 11.79 3.85
CA LYS A 625 -29.71 10.87 2.71
C LYS A 625 -28.45 9.99 2.82
N VAL A 626 -27.49 10.37 3.66
CA VAL A 626 -26.27 9.58 3.94
C VAL A 626 -26.52 8.48 4.98
N LEU A 627 -27.50 8.65 5.88
CA LEU A 627 -27.78 7.73 7.00
C LEU A 627 -28.89 6.71 6.69
N GLY A 628 -29.70 6.94 5.64
CA GLY A 628 -31.00 6.27 5.46
C GLY A 628 -31.11 5.14 4.43
N LYS A 629 -30.05 4.78 3.69
CA LYS A 629 -30.16 3.68 2.71
C LYS A 629 -29.87 2.32 3.35
N LYS A 630 -30.93 1.67 3.88
CA LYS A 630 -30.98 0.20 3.95
C LYS A 630 -30.72 -0.34 2.53
N GLY A 631 -29.62 -1.07 2.34
CA GLY A 631 -29.45 -1.95 1.17
C GLY A 631 -28.84 -1.38 -0.12
N LYS A 632 -28.09 -0.27 -0.10
CA LYS A 632 -27.13 0.03 -1.20
C LYS A 632 -25.77 0.40 -0.61
N LEU A 633 -24.87 -0.58 -0.60
CA LEU A 633 -23.49 -0.45 -0.18
C LEU A 633 -22.76 0.69 -0.91
N ALA A 634 -21.93 1.38 -0.13
CA ALA A 634 -20.67 1.99 -0.55
C ALA A 634 -20.66 3.16 -1.56
N GLU A 635 -21.80 3.77 -1.90
CA GLU A 635 -21.82 4.99 -2.70
C GLU A 635 -22.50 6.15 -1.98
N ARG A 636 -21.72 6.85 -1.14
CA ARG A 636 -21.65 8.32 -1.08
C ARG A 636 -20.77 8.80 0.07
N GLN A 637 -19.72 9.51 -0.33
CA GLN A 637 -19.19 10.71 0.32
C GLN A 637 -18.45 10.51 1.64
N VAL A 638 -17.13 10.37 1.52
CA VAL A 638 -16.24 10.89 2.54
C VAL A 638 -16.34 12.43 2.51
N LEU A 639 -16.82 13.05 3.60
CA LEU A 639 -16.95 14.51 3.75
C LEU A 639 -16.74 14.95 5.22
N GLN A 640 -15.55 15.52 5.48
CA GLN A 640 -15.32 16.90 5.93
C GLN A 640 -16.00 17.56 7.17
N MET A 641 -15.19 17.69 8.24
CA MET A 641 -15.03 18.74 9.30
C MET A 641 -16.19 19.55 9.89
N ASN A 642 -16.40 19.45 11.21
CA ASN A 642 -15.81 20.31 12.28
C ASN A 642 -16.16 19.68 13.65
N LYS A 643 -15.20 19.67 14.60
CA LYS A 643 -15.30 19.18 16.00
C LYS A 643 -16.19 17.95 16.22
N GLU A 644 -15.53 16.80 16.30
CA GLU A 644 -16.06 15.51 16.78
C GLU A 644 -17.32 15.02 16.05
N ILE A 645 -17.11 14.19 15.01
CA ILE A 645 -18.21 13.45 14.39
C ILE A 645 -17.87 11.97 14.36
N VAL A 646 -18.83 11.16 14.83
CA VAL A 646 -18.90 9.71 14.64
C VAL A 646 -20.06 9.42 13.70
N GLY A 647 -19.77 8.83 12.55
CA GLY A 647 -20.77 8.27 11.64
C GLY A 647 -20.99 6.79 11.93
N LEU A 648 -22.24 6.34 12.05
CA LEU A 648 -22.61 4.93 12.22
C LEU A 648 -23.23 4.37 10.93
N TRP A 649 -22.68 3.23 10.50
CA TRP A 649 -22.72 2.53 9.19
C TRP A 649 -21.62 2.99 8.21
N GLY A 650 -20.51 2.24 8.21
CA GLY A 650 -19.23 2.60 7.56
C GLY A 650 -18.46 3.60 8.43
N MET A 651 -17.79 3.12 9.47
CA MET A 651 -17.30 3.98 10.54
C MET A 651 -16.09 4.78 10.10
N LEU A 652 -16.25 6.11 10.06
CA LEU A 652 -15.18 7.08 9.89
C LEU A 652 -15.08 7.90 11.17
N VAL A 653 -13.94 7.85 11.85
CA VAL A 653 -13.62 8.75 12.97
C VAL A 653 -12.63 9.79 12.45
N ILE A 654 -13.06 11.05 12.40
CA ILE A 654 -12.23 12.20 12.06
C ILE A 654 -11.94 12.94 13.37
N ILE A 655 -10.67 13.01 13.76
CA ILE A 655 -10.18 13.79 14.93
C ILE A 655 -9.39 14.99 14.45
#